data_AF-A0A937W8V4-F1
#
_entry.id   AF-A0A937W8V4-F1
#
_cell.length_a   1.000
_cell.length_b   1.000
_cell.length_c   1.000
_cell.angle_alpha   90.00
_cell.angle_beta   90.00
_cell.angle_gamma   90.00
#
_symmetry.space_group_name_H-M   'P 1'
#
loop_
_entity.id
_entity.type
_entity.pdbx_description
1 polymer ?
#
loop_
_entity_poly.entity_id
_entity_poly.type
_entity_poly.pdbx_seq_one_letter_code
_entity_poly.pdbx_strand_id
1 'polypeptide(L)'
;MLHLLFPEKNHIMIQSFVKTVISIIIIVISCNTFADAQKTDLINFRERWAILIGVGKYAPNSGIESLEWPVFDAQLMEKILVQYGGFAEGNIKTLVSHEATYLKINEAFSDFIDKVTREDLFVFYFSGRGARINDDLLPDEPDELDECLLPYDAVKKSKQNFLRDDELGEYLRKLGAKMAVIIIDSSYSGENGKGIDTEEAKTKLVEVDGITKTDSLPKETTVVFEASTPGGKPVGDGVFTRLFSPEYATDQDDNGDGFITVHEFFTYAKKRMNEQVTPHIGYGEAEARKIPLVRPPLLEVTSNPPDATIKIDGQNRGTTPSPKPISLGSGSHNLEVRKRGYKIWSRTIESIPGRQRIDFKLTHVEISGTVVYGKTPRLLANATVELLGTRHKTVTDEDGRFSFSEWEQYGIPRAGSYQIEISDIQKRIKKGQVTPVEIPEDFYYDIPLGEIQLTEVAKISFKVYTQDNKPIPDAVVLINQQQVIDTDRDGTYEIEIENPDFSIPFTVSREGYETYEGNIQVPADIGKPYSVLLQPAIHTFSVEVKSGNNPVPGIAVILNDTQLAGTTDSQGKIEDKKQLVPDELNIKLKKDEAVRELSKSEWTIEKTGKNEYKISITPQPFPVRVIDLSEKPISGVQIKGGLILAQTDDNGRADVLLLGKPGESVSLSFMHPSLPKPENRIVSRQTSEQIVSLPIPGEVSIILVVQDEGQKTIPEMNVKINNQLYGKTDSDGKIPVKYRIDLGNLEIFKSQLEFEKYGIPYRPVDLKHQEGNVYLATLHIEYSNMIVQIYTEINGKQIDLNLNPTIYIDGEAKVTQILPGNHELEVAVENDTIAKQSINVSPGEKKINIKIDQYRVWQLCLSLSQKTGKTEILESAIKVAEALGRRDMAVIFRKRQ
;
A
#
# COMPACT_ATOMS: atom_id res chain seq x y z
N MET A 1 -65.83 -5.15 9.10
CA MET A 1 -66.34 -5.51 7.76
C MET A 1 -65.28 -6.23 6.91
N LEU A 2 -64.06 -5.69 6.72
CA LEU A 2 -62.98 -6.35 5.97
C LEU A 2 -62.47 -7.69 6.56
N HIS A 3 -62.55 -7.88 7.88
CA HIS A 3 -62.20 -9.18 8.50
C HIS A 3 -63.17 -10.33 8.17
N LEU A 4 -64.37 -10.03 7.67
CA LEU A 4 -65.37 -11.03 7.26
C LEU A 4 -65.19 -11.50 5.80
N LEU A 5 -64.40 -10.78 5.00
CA LEU A 5 -64.22 -11.08 3.57
C LEU A 5 -62.94 -11.87 3.28
N PHE A 6 -62.00 -11.96 4.22
CA PHE A 6 -60.72 -12.64 4.05
C PHE A 6 -60.39 -13.51 5.28
N PRO A 7 -60.90 -14.75 5.35
CA PRO A 7 -60.52 -15.69 6.38
C PRO A 7 -59.20 -16.36 5.99
N GLU A 8 -58.19 -16.14 6.84
CA GLU A 8 -56.87 -16.79 6.91
C GLU A 8 -55.73 -16.35 5.97
N LYS A 9 -54.63 -15.96 6.64
CA LYS A 9 -53.22 -15.92 6.21
C LYS A 9 -52.85 -15.10 4.98
N ASN A 10 -53.15 -13.80 4.98
CA ASN A 10 -52.41 -12.82 4.17
C ASN A 10 -52.41 -11.43 4.81
N HIS A 11 -51.83 -11.31 6.01
CA HIS A 11 -51.71 -10.04 6.72
C HIS A 11 -50.98 -8.95 5.91
N ILE A 12 -50.04 -9.34 5.04
CA ILE A 12 -49.27 -8.42 4.19
C ILE A 12 -50.14 -7.81 3.08
N MET A 13 -50.99 -8.60 2.42
CA MET A 13 -51.93 -8.07 1.41
C MET A 13 -52.99 -7.17 2.01
N ILE A 14 -53.50 -7.50 3.20
CA ILE A 14 -54.50 -6.67 3.88
C ILE A 14 -53.88 -5.34 4.31
N GLN A 15 -52.64 -5.33 4.82
CA GLN A 15 -51.94 -4.08 5.15
C GLN A 15 -51.64 -3.23 3.91
N SER A 16 -51.24 -3.86 2.80
CA SER A 16 -51.03 -3.17 1.53
C SER A 16 -52.33 -2.55 1.00
N PHE A 17 -53.42 -3.32 0.98
CA PHE A 17 -54.74 -2.86 0.54
C PHE A 17 -55.29 -1.74 1.44
N VAL A 18 -55.15 -1.86 2.75
CA VAL A 18 -55.56 -0.81 3.70
C VAL A 18 -54.71 0.44 3.55
N LYS A 19 -53.39 0.32 3.33
CA LYS A 19 -52.53 1.48 3.00
C LYS A 19 -52.95 2.15 1.70
N THR A 20 -53.22 1.38 0.63
CA THR A 20 -53.67 1.93 -0.65
C THR A 20 -55.01 2.64 -0.50
N VAL A 21 -55.97 2.06 0.22
CA VAL A 21 -57.29 2.67 0.45
C VAL A 21 -57.16 3.92 1.33
N ILE A 22 -56.34 3.92 2.38
CA ILE A 22 -56.07 5.11 3.19
C ILE A 22 -55.36 6.18 2.36
N SER A 23 -54.41 5.84 1.50
CA SER A 23 -53.77 6.78 0.58
C SER A 23 -54.77 7.38 -0.40
N ILE A 24 -55.69 6.58 -0.96
CA ILE A 24 -56.76 7.08 -1.83
C ILE A 24 -57.71 7.99 -1.05
N ILE A 25 -58.10 7.63 0.17
CA ILE A 25 -58.96 8.46 1.03
C ILE A 25 -58.25 9.76 1.39
N ILE A 26 -56.95 9.73 1.72
CA ILE A 26 -56.16 10.95 1.98
C ILE A 26 -56.05 11.79 0.70
N ILE A 27 -55.84 11.20 -0.47
CA ILE A 27 -55.82 11.93 -1.75
C ILE A 27 -57.18 12.56 -2.03
N VAL A 28 -58.29 11.85 -1.79
CA VAL A 28 -59.66 12.35 -2.01
C VAL A 28 -60.04 13.42 -0.99
N ILE A 29 -59.68 13.24 0.28
CA ILE A 29 -59.87 14.26 1.33
C ILE A 29 -59.01 15.47 1.01
N SER A 30 -57.75 15.29 0.58
CA SER A 30 -56.87 16.39 0.17
C SER A 30 -57.46 17.14 -1.04
N CYS A 31 -57.92 16.42 -2.07
CA CYS A 31 -58.64 17.00 -3.22
C CYS A 31 -59.89 17.78 -2.80
N ASN A 32 -60.70 17.25 -1.87
CA ASN A 32 -61.92 17.90 -1.42
C ASN A 32 -61.65 19.08 -0.47
N THR A 33 -60.59 19.04 0.34
CA THR A 33 -60.16 20.21 1.14
C THR A 33 -59.51 21.29 0.30
N PHE A 34 -58.93 20.96 -0.86
CA PHE A 34 -58.41 21.95 -1.82
C PHE A 34 -59.53 22.65 -2.60
N ALA A 35 -60.66 21.98 -2.85
CA ALA A 35 -61.82 22.60 -3.49
C ALA A 35 -62.51 23.64 -2.60
N ASP A 36 -62.33 23.58 -1.27
CA ASP A 36 -63.00 24.45 -0.30
C ASP A 36 -62.12 25.62 0.19
N ALA A 37 -60.82 25.64 -0.14
CA ALA A 37 -59.85 26.59 0.40
C ALA A 37 -59.59 27.86 -0.44
N GLN A 38 -60.22 28.03 -1.60
CA GLN A 38 -60.20 29.29 -2.35
C GLN A 38 -61.55 29.54 -3.02
N LYS A 39 -62.58 29.84 -2.23
CA LYS A 39 -63.73 30.59 -2.74
C LYS A 39 -63.34 32.06 -2.75
N THR A 40 -62.75 32.51 -3.86
CA THR A 40 -62.52 33.93 -4.09
C THR A 40 -63.85 34.64 -4.31
N ASP A 41 -64.05 35.80 -3.66
CA ASP A 41 -65.23 36.66 -3.81
C ASP A 41 -65.23 37.41 -5.17
N LEU A 42 -64.86 36.74 -6.26
CA LEU A 42 -64.86 37.30 -7.61
C LEU A 42 -66.30 37.35 -8.17
N ILE A 43 -66.59 38.39 -8.94
CA ILE A 43 -67.86 38.53 -9.64
C ILE A 43 -67.88 37.51 -10.78
N ASN A 44 -68.90 36.65 -10.77
CA ASN A 44 -69.15 35.73 -11.88
C ASN A 44 -70.02 36.40 -12.96
N PHE A 45 -69.75 36.07 -14.22
CA PHE A 45 -70.45 36.57 -15.40
C PHE A 45 -70.93 35.39 -16.25
N ARG A 46 -72.09 35.55 -16.89
CA ARG A 46 -72.66 34.53 -17.77
C ARG A 46 -71.93 34.51 -19.11
N GLU A 47 -71.94 35.61 -19.85
CA GLU A 47 -71.18 35.80 -21.08
C GLU A 47 -70.24 37.01 -20.97
N ARG A 48 -69.30 37.10 -21.93
CA ARG A 48 -68.31 38.18 -22.03
C ARG A 48 -68.31 38.72 -23.45
N TRP A 49 -68.47 40.03 -23.59
CA TRP A 49 -68.62 40.74 -24.87
C TRP A 49 -67.64 41.88 -24.98
N ALA A 50 -67.09 42.13 -26.17
CA ALA A 50 -66.14 43.23 -26.34
C ALA A 50 -66.26 43.97 -27.68
N ILE A 51 -66.05 45.29 -27.65
CA ILE A 51 -65.80 46.10 -28.83
C ILE A 51 -64.38 46.67 -28.71
N LEU A 52 -63.53 46.34 -29.69
CA LEU A 52 -62.10 46.68 -29.68
C LEU A 52 -61.78 47.56 -30.89
N ILE A 53 -61.29 48.76 -30.65
CA ILE A 53 -61.11 49.79 -31.68
C ILE A 53 -59.65 50.21 -31.72
N GLY A 54 -59.03 50.17 -32.90
CA GLY A 54 -57.64 50.59 -33.11
C GLY A 54 -57.50 51.54 -34.30
N VAL A 55 -57.33 52.85 -34.04
CA VAL A 55 -57.26 53.88 -35.10
C VAL A 55 -55.83 54.36 -35.31
N GLY A 56 -55.08 53.61 -36.14
CA GLY A 56 -53.70 53.97 -36.51
C GLY A 56 -53.65 55.03 -37.61
N LYS A 57 -54.44 54.86 -38.68
CA LYS A 57 -54.52 55.85 -39.76
C LYS A 57 -55.86 56.57 -39.71
N TYR A 58 -55.89 57.83 -40.12
CA TYR A 58 -57.11 58.64 -40.25
C TYR A 58 -57.37 58.96 -41.73
N ALA A 59 -58.61 59.31 -42.06
CA ALA A 59 -58.97 59.71 -43.41
C ALA A 59 -58.08 60.87 -43.92
N PRO A 60 -57.72 60.94 -45.22
CA PRO A 60 -56.78 61.93 -45.74
C PRO A 60 -57.15 63.41 -45.47
N ASN A 61 -58.45 63.70 -45.31
CA ASN A 61 -59.00 65.03 -45.03
C ASN A 61 -59.33 65.27 -43.55
N SER A 62 -58.98 64.34 -42.65
CA SER A 62 -59.29 64.41 -41.22
C SER A 62 -58.61 65.56 -40.49
N GLY A 63 -57.39 65.93 -40.91
CA GLY A 63 -56.54 66.84 -40.14
C GLY A 63 -56.00 66.24 -38.84
N ILE A 64 -56.01 64.91 -38.71
CA ILE A 64 -55.53 64.15 -37.55
C ILE A 64 -54.25 63.39 -37.94
N GLU A 65 -53.23 63.47 -37.09
CA GLU A 65 -51.96 62.76 -37.30
C GLU A 65 -52.11 61.26 -37.07
N SER A 66 -51.52 60.45 -37.96
CA SER A 66 -51.50 58.99 -37.84
C SER A 66 -50.61 58.50 -36.70
N LEU A 67 -50.90 57.30 -36.23
CA LEU A 67 -50.25 56.53 -35.17
C LEU A 67 -49.87 55.15 -35.71
N GLU A 68 -48.76 54.58 -35.23
CA GLU A 68 -48.23 53.31 -35.76
C GLU A 68 -48.86 52.07 -35.10
N TRP A 69 -49.17 52.13 -33.81
CA TRP A 69 -49.47 50.97 -32.96
C TRP A 69 -50.93 50.63 -32.68
N PRO A 70 -51.93 51.54 -32.76
CA PRO A 70 -53.29 51.24 -32.34
C PRO A 70 -53.95 50.01 -32.98
N VAL A 71 -53.61 49.74 -34.23
CA VAL A 71 -54.09 48.54 -34.94
C VAL A 71 -53.54 47.26 -34.29
N PHE A 72 -52.25 47.25 -33.95
CA PHE A 72 -51.61 46.12 -33.28
C PHE A 72 -52.13 45.96 -31.85
N ASP A 73 -52.38 47.06 -31.14
CA ASP A 73 -52.89 47.04 -29.77
C ASP A 73 -54.29 46.42 -29.69
N ALA A 74 -55.22 46.84 -30.56
CA ALA A 74 -56.57 46.25 -30.61
C ALA A 74 -56.54 44.76 -30.95
N GLN A 75 -55.69 44.34 -31.89
CA GLN A 75 -55.51 42.93 -32.25
C GLN A 75 -54.85 42.10 -31.14
N LEU A 76 -53.92 42.70 -30.38
CA LEU A 76 -53.30 42.06 -29.22
C LEU A 76 -54.33 41.87 -28.10
N MET A 77 -55.14 42.89 -27.82
CA MET A 77 -56.21 42.82 -26.84
C MET A 77 -57.23 41.73 -27.21
N GLU A 78 -57.65 41.64 -28.47
CA GLU A 78 -58.53 40.57 -28.95
C GLU A 78 -57.96 39.18 -28.61
N LYS A 79 -56.69 38.94 -28.97
CA LYS A 79 -56.02 37.67 -28.68
C LYS A 79 -55.98 37.38 -27.18
N ILE A 80 -55.68 38.38 -26.34
CA ILE A 80 -55.61 38.23 -24.90
C ILE A 80 -56.98 37.88 -24.31
N LEU A 81 -58.04 38.58 -24.73
CA LEU A 81 -59.40 38.35 -24.23
C LEU A 81 -59.93 36.96 -24.66
N VAL A 82 -59.65 36.53 -25.88
CA VAL A 82 -60.03 35.18 -26.34
C VAL A 82 -59.24 34.10 -25.61
N GLN A 83 -57.91 34.21 -25.58
CA GLN A 83 -57.05 33.16 -25.04
C GLN A 83 -57.10 33.05 -23.52
N TYR A 84 -57.20 34.19 -22.82
CA TYR A 84 -57.06 34.25 -21.37
C TYR A 84 -58.25 34.92 -20.69
N GLY A 85 -58.98 35.82 -21.36
CA GLY A 85 -60.16 36.50 -20.80
C GLY A 85 -61.44 35.67 -20.79
N GLY A 86 -61.47 34.53 -21.49
CA GLY A 86 -62.65 33.67 -21.61
C GLY A 86 -63.75 34.24 -22.53
N PHE A 87 -63.40 35.15 -23.44
CA PHE A 87 -64.33 35.72 -24.41
C PHE A 87 -64.46 34.78 -25.61
N ALA A 88 -65.68 34.52 -26.06
CA ALA A 88 -65.90 33.83 -27.32
C ALA A 88 -65.56 34.76 -28.49
N GLU A 89 -64.87 34.26 -29.54
CA GLU A 89 -64.53 35.06 -30.73
C GLU A 89 -65.76 35.74 -31.35
N GLY A 90 -66.91 35.06 -31.37
CA GLY A 90 -68.18 35.61 -31.88
C GLY A 90 -68.79 36.74 -31.03
N ASN A 91 -68.30 36.94 -29.81
CA ASN A 91 -68.74 38.01 -28.90
C ASN A 91 -67.79 39.21 -28.91
N ILE A 92 -66.77 39.21 -29.79
CA ILE A 92 -65.83 40.31 -29.95
C ILE A 92 -66.03 40.97 -31.32
N LYS A 93 -66.09 42.31 -31.34
CA LYS A 93 -66.06 43.11 -32.56
C LYS A 93 -64.80 43.95 -32.58
N THR A 94 -63.85 43.59 -33.44
CA THR A 94 -62.62 44.37 -33.66
C THR A 94 -62.76 45.28 -34.89
N LEU A 95 -62.53 46.58 -34.74
CA LEU A 95 -62.56 47.58 -35.82
C LEU A 95 -61.21 48.30 -35.90
N VAL A 96 -60.54 48.21 -37.03
CA VAL A 96 -59.19 48.80 -37.20
C VAL A 96 -59.08 49.77 -38.38
N SER A 97 -58.49 50.94 -38.11
CA SER A 97 -58.28 52.03 -39.08
C SER A 97 -59.53 52.26 -39.96
N HIS A 98 -59.47 52.07 -41.28
CA HIS A 98 -60.59 52.35 -42.20
C HIS A 98 -61.93 51.64 -41.88
N GLU A 99 -61.93 50.62 -41.02
CA GLU A 99 -63.15 49.98 -40.53
C GLU A 99 -63.69 50.60 -39.24
N ALA A 100 -62.86 51.30 -38.48
CA ALA A 100 -63.24 52.03 -37.28
C ALA A 100 -63.87 53.39 -37.63
N THR A 101 -64.87 53.40 -38.52
CA THR A 101 -65.66 54.60 -38.80
C THR A 101 -66.71 54.80 -37.72
N TYR A 102 -67.14 56.05 -37.50
CA TYR A 102 -68.19 56.37 -36.53
C TYR A 102 -69.46 55.56 -36.78
N LEU A 103 -69.88 55.41 -38.04
CA LEU A 103 -71.02 54.56 -38.42
C LEU A 103 -70.84 53.09 -38.00
N LYS A 104 -69.67 52.49 -38.29
CA LYS A 104 -69.41 51.07 -37.97
C LYS A 104 -69.28 50.82 -36.47
N ILE A 105 -68.80 51.80 -35.72
CA ILE A 105 -68.77 51.73 -34.25
C ILE A 105 -70.21 51.74 -33.70
N ASN A 106 -71.08 52.60 -34.22
CA ASN A 106 -72.49 52.63 -33.85
C ASN A 106 -73.22 51.34 -34.22
N GLU A 107 -72.94 50.78 -35.40
CA GLU A 107 -73.45 49.46 -35.81
C GLU A 107 -72.98 48.36 -34.86
N ALA A 108 -71.71 48.37 -34.42
CA ALA A 108 -71.18 47.40 -33.47
C ALA A 108 -71.90 47.45 -32.11
N PHE A 109 -72.17 48.64 -31.58
CA PHE A 109 -72.97 48.78 -30.37
C PHE A 109 -74.41 48.29 -30.58
N SER A 110 -75.04 48.70 -31.69
CA SER A 110 -76.41 48.29 -32.03
C SER A 110 -76.55 46.79 -32.14
N ASP A 111 -75.56 46.11 -32.74
CA ASP A 111 -75.51 44.65 -32.87
C ASP A 111 -75.48 43.92 -31.52
N PHE A 112 -75.03 44.58 -30.45
CA PHE A 112 -74.83 44.01 -29.11
C PHE A 112 -75.93 44.39 -28.12
N ILE A 113 -76.64 45.51 -28.30
CA ILE A 113 -77.70 45.99 -27.39
C ILE A 113 -78.77 44.92 -27.12
N ASP A 114 -79.14 44.13 -28.12
CA ASP A 114 -80.15 43.06 -27.97
C ASP A 114 -79.58 41.72 -27.47
N LYS A 115 -78.26 41.60 -27.32
CA LYS A 115 -77.56 40.35 -26.97
C LYS A 115 -76.96 40.37 -25.56
N VAL A 116 -76.46 41.52 -25.13
CA VAL A 116 -75.85 41.70 -23.80
C VAL A 116 -76.94 41.78 -22.72
N THR A 117 -76.69 41.16 -21.57
CA THR A 117 -77.64 41.08 -20.45
C THR A 117 -77.03 41.56 -19.13
N ARG A 118 -77.89 41.77 -18.12
CA ARG A 118 -77.50 42.16 -16.74
C ARG A 118 -76.70 41.11 -15.96
N GLU A 119 -76.36 39.99 -16.60
CA GLU A 119 -75.49 38.94 -16.04
C GLU A 119 -74.10 38.90 -16.72
N ASP A 120 -73.88 39.72 -17.74
CA ASP A 120 -72.71 39.67 -18.61
C ASP A 120 -71.66 40.73 -18.28
N LEU A 121 -70.41 40.49 -18.71
CA LEU A 121 -69.33 41.47 -18.71
C LEU A 121 -69.20 42.08 -20.10
N PHE A 122 -69.15 43.41 -20.19
CA PHE A 122 -68.83 44.13 -21.41
C PHE A 122 -67.46 44.81 -21.31
N VAL A 123 -66.64 44.73 -22.38
CA VAL A 123 -65.36 45.42 -22.48
C VAL A 123 -65.37 46.35 -23.68
N PHE A 124 -65.12 47.63 -23.46
CA PHE A 124 -64.84 48.57 -24.54
C PHE A 124 -63.36 48.92 -24.52
N TYR A 125 -62.67 48.71 -25.63
CA TYR A 125 -61.25 49.04 -25.75
C TYR A 125 -61.05 50.01 -26.92
N PHE A 126 -60.36 51.12 -26.67
CA PHE A 126 -60.01 52.08 -27.71
C PHE A 126 -58.52 52.43 -27.63
N SER A 127 -57.82 52.27 -28.76
CA SER A 127 -56.48 52.83 -28.97
C SER A 127 -56.52 53.80 -30.16
N GLY A 128 -56.04 55.03 -29.95
CA GLY A 128 -56.15 56.10 -30.94
C GLY A 128 -55.94 57.50 -30.40
N ARG A 129 -56.42 58.51 -31.12
CA ARG A 129 -56.40 59.93 -30.71
C ARG A 129 -57.69 60.28 -29.97
N GLY A 130 -57.56 61.10 -28.94
CA GLY A 130 -58.67 61.77 -28.27
C GLY A 130 -58.67 63.28 -28.54
N ALA A 131 -59.83 63.91 -28.41
CA ALA A 131 -60.01 65.36 -28.48
C ALA A 131 -60.94 65.84 -27.37
N ARG A 132 -60.91 67.14 -27.11
CA ARG A 132 -61.92 67.83 -26.29
C ARG A 132 -62.66 68.85 -27.13
N ILE A 133 -63.98 68.89 -26.97
CA ILE A 133 -64.84 69.89 -27.61
C ILE A 133 -65.71 70.53 -26.55
N ASN A 134 -66.33 71.68 -26.84
CA ASN A 134 -67.26 72.28 -25.89
C ASN A 134 -68.45 71.34 -25.72
N ASP A 135 -68.87 71.13 -24.48
CA ASP A 135 -70.10 70.44 -24.11
C ASP A 135 -71.31 71.33 -24.48
N ASP A 136 -71.72 71.22 -25.74
CA ASP A 136 -72.76 72.05 -26.35
C ASP A 136 -74.07 71.29 -26.64
N LEU A 137 -74.08 69.98 -26.42
CA LEU A 137 -75.21 69.10 -26.69
C LEU A 137 -75.99 68.74 -25.42
N LEU A 138 -75.29 68.43 -24.31
CA LEU A 138 -75.89 68.03 -23.04
C LEU A 138 -75.03 68.57 -21.88
N PRO A 139 -75.07 69.89 -21.58
CA PRO A 139 -74.19 70.52 -20.59
C PRO A 139 -74.31 69.88 -19.20
N ASP A 140 -73.49 68.88 -18.93
CA ASP A 140 -73.48 68.06 -17.70
C ASP A 140 -72.08 67.94 -17.09
N GLU A 141 -71.05 68.41 -17.82
CA GLU A 141 -69.66 68.44 -17.41
C GLU A 141 -69.31 69.72 -16.61
N PRO A 142 -68.64 69.64 -15.44
CA PRO A 142 -68.28 70.80 -14.62
C PRO A 142 -67.21 71.72 -15.24
N ASP A 143 -66.50 71.28 -16.28
CA ASP A 143 -65.50 72.06 -17.01
C ASP A 143 -66.00 72.56 -18.39
N GLU A 144 -67.25 72.26 -18.75
CA GLU A 144 -67.92 72.59 -20.02
C GLU A 144 -67.26 71.96 -21.28
N LEU A 145 -66.57 70.82 -21.15
CA LEU A 145 -65.92 70.11 -22.27
C LEU A 145 -66.33 68.63 -22.35
N ASP A 146 -66.64 68.14 -23.56
CA ASP A 146 -66.82 66.70 -23.82
C ASP A 146 -65.47 66.04 -24.18
N GLU A 147 -65.21 64.87 -23.60
CA GLU A 147 -64.16 63.96 -24.06
C GLU A 147 -64.60 63.15 -25.28
N CYS A 148 -63.87 63.31 -26.37
CA CYS A 148 -64.16 62.64 -27.63
C CYS A 148 -63.07 61.63 -28.01
N LEU A 149 -63.49 60.42 -28.37
CA LEU A 149 -62.65 59.47 -29.08
C LEU A 149 -62.78 59.73 -30.58
N LEU A 150 -61.68 59.61 -31.33
CA LEU A 150 -61.65 59.94 -32.78
C LEU A 150 -61.65 58.68 -33.65
N PRO A 151 -62.80 58.30 -34.25
CA PRO A 151 -62.89 57.34 -35.35
C PRO A 151 -62.04 57.70 -36.58
N TYR A 152 -61.87 56.75 -37.48
CA TYR A 152 -61.11 56.92 -38.73
C TYR A 152 -61.58 58.10 -39.59
N ASP A 153 -62.88 58.29 -39.67
CA ASP A 153 -63.56 59.32 -40.45
C ASP A 153 -63.88 60.59 -39.65
N ALA A 154 -63.27 60.75 -38.47
CA ALA A 154 -63.30 61.98 -37.70
C ALA A 154 -62.61 63.12 -38.44
N VAL A 155 -63.22 64.31 -38.42
CA VAL A 155 -62.67 65.52 -39.07
C VAL A 155 -62.42 66.60 -38.03
N LYS A 156 -61.14 66.84 -37.69
CA LYS A 156 -60.71 67.73 -36.60
C LYS A 156 -61.29 69.13 -36.73
N LYS A 157 -61.32 69.70 -37.94
CA LYS A 157 -61.77 71.08 -38.18
C LYS A 157 -63.28 71.28 -38.00
N SER A 158 -64.09 70.33 -38.46
CA SER A 158 -65.56 70.41 -38.37
C SER A 158 -66.13 69.71 -37.14
N LYS A 159 -65.29 69.03 -36.36
CA LYS A 159 -65.69 68.19 -35.21
C LYS A 159 -66.74 67.13 -35.57
N GLN A 160 -66.74 66.70 -36.84
CA GLN A 160 -67.67 65.67 -37.33
C GLN A 160 -67.15 64.29 -36.98
N ASN A 161 -68.09 63.37 -36.71
CA ASN A 161 -67.83 61.95 -36.44
C ASN A 161 -66.91 61.72 -35.23
N PHE A 162 -67.00 62.60 -34.22
CA PHE A 162 -66.37 62.39 -32.93
C PHE A 162 -67.31 61.49 -32.12
N LEU A 163 -66.79 60.46 -31.46
CA LEU A 163 -67.56 59.66 -30.51
C LEU A 163 -67.44 60.32 -29.14
N ARG A 164 -68.50 60.99 -28.69
CA ARG A 164 -68.54 61.66 -27.38
C ARG A 164 -68.71 60.63 -26.26
N ASP A 165 -68.18 60.93 -25.09
CA ASP A 165 -68.44 60.25 -23.81
C ASP A 165 -69.94 60.10 -23.49
N ASP A 166 -70.75 61.11 -23.76
CA ASP A 166 -72.21 61.06 -23.69
C ASP A 166 -72.82 59.92 -24.49
N GLU A 167 -72.40 59.81 -25.75
CA GLU A 167 -72.88 58.79 -26.67
C GLU A 167 -72.43 57.40 -26.20
N LEU A 168 -71.18 57.29 -25.75
CA LEU A 168 -70.65 56.07 -25.15
C LEU A 168 -71.45 55.69 -23.90
N GLY A 169 -71.76 56.64 -23.02
CA GLY A 169 -72.57 56.45 -21.82
C GLY A 169 -73.99 55.96 -22.14
N GLU A 170 -74.63 56.55 -23.14
CA GLU A 170 -75.92 56.10 -23.66
C GLU A 170 -75.88 54.67 -24.20
N TYR A 171 -74.82 54.31 -24.94
CA TYR A 171 -74.66 52.92 -25.41
C TYR A 171 -74.50 51.95 -24.24
N LEU A 172 -73.69 52.27 -23.24
CA LEU A 172 -73.50 51.42 -22.06
C LEU A 172 -74.79 51.24 -21.25
N ARG A 173 -75.58 52.31 -21.07
CA ARG A 173 -76.91 52.23 -20.43
C ARG A 173 -77.85 51.29 -21.18
N LYS A 174 -77.86 51.35 -22.53
CA LYS A 174 -78.70 50.50 -23.38
C LYS A 174 -78.26 49.05 -23.40
N LEU A 175 -76.94 48.79 -23.40
CA LEU A 175 -76.38 47.44 -23.28
C LEU A 175 -76.80 46.76 -21.97
N GLY A 176 -76.83 47.52 -20.87
CA GLY A 176 -77.33 47.02 -19.58
C GLY A 176 -76.53 45.84 -19.01
N ALA A 177 -75.23 45.78 -19.30
CA ALA A 177 -74.33 44.75 -18.78
C ALA A 177 -74.28 44.76 -17.24
N LYS A 178 -73.92 43.63 -16.63
CA LYS A 178 -73.68 43.57 -15.18
C LYS A 178 -72.57 44.52 -14.76
N MET A 179 -71.48 44.48 -15.52
CA MET A 179 -70.33 45.38 -15.41
C MET A 179 -69.80 45.71 -16.82
N ALA A 180 -69.36 46.94 -17.01
CA ALA A 180 -68.63 47.40 -18.19
C ALA A 180 -67.21 47.84 -17.79
N VAL A 181 -66.20 47.34 -18.49
CA VAL A 181 -64.80 47.77 -18.33
C VAL A 181 -64.39 48.55 -19.57
N ILE A 182 -64.06 49.83 -19.38
CA ILE A 182 -63.69 50.75 -20.46
C ILE A 182 -62.19 50.95 -20.40
N ILE A 183 -61.46 50.58 -21.44
CA ILE A 183 -60.00 50.66 -21.52
C ILE A 183 -59.64 51.65 -22.64
N ILE A 184 -58.99 52.74 -22.30
CA ILE A 184 -58.64 53.82 -23.22
C ILE A 184 -57.12 53.99 -23.23
N ASP A 185 -56.49 53.63 -24.34
CA ASP A 185 -55.07 53.85 -24.64
C ASP A 185 -54.97 55.01 -25.65
N SER A 186 -55.18 56.23 -25.18
CA SER A 186 -55.29 57.41 -26.04
C SER A 186 -54.54 58.63 -25.52
N SER A 187 -54.18 59.52 -26.44
CA SER A 187 -53.64 60.84 -26.11
C SER A 187 -54.68 61.90 -26.43
N TYR A 188 -55.03 62.72 -25.43
CA TYR A 188 -55.89 63.89 -25.63
C TYR A 188 -55.04 65.08 -26.07
N SER A 189 -55.22 65.55 -27.30
CA SER A 189 -54.64 66.84 -27.71
C SER A 189 -55.56 67.96 -27.22
N GLY A 190 -55.19 68.65 -26.13
CA GLY A 190 -55.93 69.81 -25.67
C GLY A 190 -55.84 70.97 -26.67
N GLU A 191 -56.96 71.35 -27.28
CA GLU A 191 -57.19 72.75 -27.64
C GLU A 191 -57.98 73.35 -26.49
N ASN A 192 -57.37 74.30 -25.76
CA ASN A 192 -58.04 75.00 -24.67
C ASN A 192 -59.37 75.56 -25.16
N GLY A 193 -60.48 75.00 -24.65
CA GLY A 193 -61.79 75.62 -24.72
C GLY A 193 -61.69 77.04 -24.18
N LYS A 194 -62.44 77.96 -24.80
CA LYS A 194 -62.36 79.40 -24.50
C LYS A 194 -62.66 79.69 -23.02
N GLY A 195 -61.66 80.10 -22.24
CA GLY A 195 -61.87 80.63 -20.90
C GLY A 195 -60.61 81.23 -20.26
N ILE A 196 -60.37 82.53 -20.49
CA ILE A 196 -59.47 83.44 -19.75
C ILE A 196 -57.96 83.10 -19.80
N ASP A 197 -57.27 83.77 -20.72
CA ASP A 197 -55.80 83.83 -20.83
C ASP A 197 -55.23 84.66 -19.66
N THR A 198 -54.91 84.00 -18.53
CA THR A 198 -54.11 84.59 -17.45
C THR A 198 -52.89 83.72 -17.14
N GLU A 199 -51.73 84.36 -17.03
CA GLU A 199 -50.42 83.74 -16.76
C GLU A 199 -50.37 82.90 -15.47
N GLU A 200 -51.36 83.01 -14.58
CA GLU A 200 -51.50 82.17 -13.38
C GLU A 200 -51.95 80.72 -13.66
N ALA A 201 -52.53 80.42 -14.83
CA ALA A 201 -52.94 79.05 -15.19
C ALA A 201 -51.79 78.16 -15.68
N LYS A 202 -50.62 78.74 -16.03
CA LYS A 202 -49.47 77.99 -16.59
C LYS A 202 -48.65 77.21 -15.55
N THR A 203 -48.88 77.41 -14.26
CA THR A 203 -48.09 76.78 -13.17
C THR A 203 -48.83 75.75 -12.34
N LYS A 204 -50.11 75.48 -12.62
CA LYS A 204 -50.78 74.25 -12.17
C LYS A 204 -50.82 73.30 -13.36
N LEU A 205 -50.13 72.16 -13.24
CA LEU A 205 -50.47 70.98 -14.04
C LEU A 205 -51.93 70.65 -13.71
N VAL A 206 -52.86 71.17 -14.50
CA VAL A 206 -54.26 70.74 -14.45
C VAL A 206 -54.21 69.28 -14.87
N GLU A 207 -54.58 68.38 -13.96
CA GLU A 207 -54.88 66.99 -14.32
C GLU A 207 -55.83 67.05 -15.52
N VAL A 208 -55.46 66.41 -16.61
CA VAL A 208 -56.32 66.32 -17.78
C VAL A 208 -57.46 65.38 -17.38
N ASP A 209 -58.61 65.95 -17.01
CA ASP A 209 -59.86 65.23 -16.71
C ASP A 209 -60.29 64.37 -17.92
N GLY A 210 -59.81 63.12 -18.06
CA GLY A 210 -60.28 62.23 -19.15
C GLY A 210 -61.67 61.66 -18.87
N ILE A 211 -62.14 60.72 -19.71
CA ILE A 211 -63.41 59.97 -19.56
C ILE A 211 -63.58 59.34 -18.14
N THR A 212 -62.51 59.26 -17.36
CA THR A 212 -62.56 58.88 -15.94
C THR A 212 -63.32 59.84 -15.01
N LYS A 213 -63.63 61.08 -15.42
CA LYS A 213 -64.28 62.10 -14.56
C LYS A 213 -65.66 62.59 -15.05
N THR A 214 -66.11 62.21 -16.25
CA THR A 214 -67.45 62.51 -16.79
C THR A 214 -68.60 61.99 -15.90
N ASP A 215 -69.72 62.72 -15.85
CA ASP A 215 -70.98 62.28 -15.22
C ASP A 215 -71.82 61.38 -16.14
N SER A 216 -71.47 61.28 -17.42
CA SER A 216 -72.27 60.67 -18.48
C SER A 216 -72.21 59.15 -18.53
N LEU A 217 -71.32 58.49 -17.78
CA LEU A 217 -71.23 57.02 -17.71
C LEU A 217 -72.07 56.43 -16.56
N PRO A 218 -72.64 55.21 -16.70
CA PRO A 218 -73.36 54.55 -15.60
C PRO A 218 -72.38 54.06 -14.52
N LYS A 219 -72.11 54.91 -13.53
CA LYS A 219 -71.02 54.77 -12.54
C LYS A 219 -71.10 53.53 -11.66
N GLU A 220 -72.30 53.02 -11.37
CA GLU A 220 -72.46 51.83 -10.51
C GLU A 220 -72.03 50.52 -11.21
N THR A 221 -72.02 50.53 -12.55
CA THR A 221 -71.74 49.34 -13.36
C THR A 221 -70.52 49.52 -14.25
N THR A 222 -69.77 50.62 -14.13
CA THR A 222 -68.68 50.93 -15.05
C THR A 222 -67.36 51.12 -14.30
N VAL A 223 -66.30 50.51 -14.83
CA VAL A 223 -64.93 50.75 -14.41
C VAL A 223 -64.17 51.30 -15.62
N VAL A 224 -63.59 52.49 -15.48
CA VAL A 224 -62.82 53.13 -16.56
C VAL A 224 -61.35 53.03 -16.24
N PHE A 225 -60.55 52.67 -17.23
CA PHE A 225 -59.11 52.51 -17.15
C PHE A 225 -58.45 53.23 -18.32
N GLU A 226 -57.73 54.30 -18.03
CA GLU A 226 -57.14 55.16 -19.04
C GLU A 226 -55.64 55.34 -18.80
N ALA A 227 -54.84 55.32 -19.86
CA ALA A 227 -53.43 55.73 -19.81
C ALA A 227 -53.20 56.98 -20.66
N SER A 228 -52.69 58.04 -20.03
CA SER A 228 -52.39 59.33 -20.69
C SER A 228 -51.08 59.95 -20.18
N THR A 229 -50.48 60.87 -20.98
CA THR A 229 -49.29 61.63 -20.55
C THR A 229 -49.61 63.08 -20.17
N PRO A 230 -48.88 63.68 -19.21
CA PRO A 230 -49.00 65.10 -18.92
C PRO A 230 -48.67 65.94 -20.17
N GLY A 231 -49.63 66.78 -20.60
CA GLY A 231 -49.48 67.66 -21.77
C GLY A 231 -49.87 67.03 -23.12
N GLY A 232 -50.58 65.89 -23.12
CA GLY A 232 -51.24 65.36 -24.32
C GLY A 232 -50.29 64.80 -25.39
N LYS A 233 -49.03 64.51 -25.03
CA LYS A 233 -48.08 63.89 -25.96
C LYS A 233 -48.34 62.37 -26.05
N PRO A 234 -48.12 61.73 -27.21
CA PRO A 234 -48.32 60.28 -27.32
C PRO A 234 -47.43 59.53 -26.32
N VAL A 235 -48.01 58.59 -25.58
CA VAL A 235 -47.26 57.47 -25.02
C VAL A 235 -46.69 56.73 -26.23
N GLY A 236 -45.37 56.64 -26.36
CA GLY A 236 -44.78 55.85 -27.44
C GLY A 236 -45.30 54.40 -27.43
N ASP A 237 -45.54 53.87 -28.62
CA ASP A 237 -45.42 52.46 -28.98
C ASP A 237 -46.09 51.38 -28.12
N GLY A 238 -47.42 51.47 -27.88
CA GLY A 238 -48.22 50.35 -27.32
C GLY A 238 -47.73 49.84 -25.96
N VAL A 239 -47.07 50.70 -25.17
CA VAL A 239 -46.43 50.33 -23.89
C VAL A 239 -47.46 49.85 -22.87
N PHE A 240 -48.64 50.45 -22.86
CA PHE A 240 -49.71 50.14 -21.92
C PHE A 240 -50.43 48.84 -22.27
N THR A 241 -50.87 48.70 -23.52
CA THR A 241 -51.59 47.50 -23.97
C THR A 241 -50.74 46.23 -23.87
N ARG A 242 -49.42 46.32 -24.09
CA ARG A 242 -48.50 45.18 -23.88
C ARG A 242 -48.48 44.66 -22.45
N LEU A 243 -48.81 45.48 -21.46
CA LEU A 243 -48.86 45.01 -20.08
C LEU A 243 -49.95 43.94 -19.90
N PHE A 244 -51.01 43.89 -20.72
CA PHE A 244 -52.02 42.83 -20.67
C PHE A 244 -51.50 41.44 -21.12
N SER A 245 -50.26 41.37 -21.63
CA SER A 245 -49.68 40.12 -22.10
C SER A 245 -49.43 39.15 -20.94
N PRO A 246 -49.66 37.84 -21.15
CA PRO A 246 -49.51 36.83 -20.10
C PRO A 246 -48.09 36.75 -19.53
N GLU A 247 -47.06 37.21 -20.26
CA GLU A 247 -45.68 37.26 -19.77
C GLU A 247 -45.49 38.03 -18.45
N TYR A 248 -46.39 38.98 -18.16
CA TYR A 248 -46.40 39.76 -16.92
C TYR A 248 -47.31 39.20 -15.83
N ALA A 249 -48.07 38.13 -16.15
CA ALA A 249 -49.10 37.58 -15.26
C ALA A 249 -48.59 37.22 -13.87
N THR A 250 -47.39 36.63 -13.78
CA THR A 250 -46.77 36.24 -12.49
C THR A 250 -46.59 37.44 -11.54
N ASP A 251 -46.36 38.65 -12.06
CA ASP A 251 -46.19 39.85 -11.24
C ASP A 251 -47.48 40.66 -11.09
N GLN A 252 -48.51 40.36 -11.88
CA GLN A 252 -49.82 40.99 -11.83
C GLN A 252 -50.76 40.31 -10.84
N ASP A 253 -50.67 38.97 -10.70
CA ASP A 253 -51.46 38.16 -9.76
C ASP A 253 -50.94 38.39 -8.33
N ASP A 254 -51.20 39.58 -7.78
CA ASP A 254 -50.64 40.07 -6.51
C ASP A 254 -51.18 39.26 -5.31
N ASN A 255 -52.45 38.86 -5.38
CA ASN A 255 -53.07 38.02 -4.34
C ASN A 255 -52.79 36.52 -4.55
N GLY A 256 -52.27 36.13 -5.71
CA GLY A 256 -51.95 34.76 -6.06
C GLY A 256 -53.19 33.88 -6.12
N ASP A 257 -54.31 34.33 -6.70
CA ASP A 257 -55.54 33.56 -6.85
C ASP A 257 -55.72 32.95 -8.27
N GLY A 258 -54.80 33.28 -9.18
CA GLY A 258 -54.79 32.79 -10.55
C GLY A 258 -55.66 33.57 -11.53
N PHE A 259 -56.25 34.68 -11.11
CA PHE A 259 -56.91 35.67 -11.95
C PHE A 259 -56.14 36.98 -11.91
N ILE A 260 -56.17 37.72 -13.02
CA ILE A 260 -55.79 39.13 -13.02
C ILE A 260 -57.07 39.93 -13.05
N THR A 261 -57.39 40.54 -11.92
CA THR A 261 -58.51 41.48 -11.81
C THR A 261 -58.16 42.83 -12.43
N VAL A 262 -59.18 43.64 -12.72
CA VAL A 262 -58.97 45.02 -13.21
C VAL A 262 -58.10 45.83 -12.25
N HIS A 263 -58.30 45.65 -10.94
CA HIS A 263 -57.52 46.35 -9.92
C HIS A 263 -56.06 45.88 -9.85
N GLU A 264 -55.80 44.58 -9.97
CA GLU A 264 -54.45 44.02 -9.97
C GLU A 264 -53.66 44.50 -11.18
N PHE A 265 -54.29 44.48 -12.35
CA PHE A 265 -53.73 45.05 -13.56
C PHE A 265 -53.37 46.53 -13.36
N PHE A 266 -54.32 47.33 -12.86
CA PHE A 266 -54.12 48.75 -12.59
C PHE A 266 -52.94 48.99 -11.64
N THR A 267 -52.90 48.25 -10.53
CA THR A 267 -51.86 48.36 -9.51
C THR A 267 -50.48 48.02 -10.09
N TYR A 268 -50.40 46.99 -10.92
CA TYR A 268 -49.17 46.62 -11.61
C TYR A 268 -48.74 47.69 -12.63
N ALA A 269 -49.67 48.15 -13.48
CA ALA A 269 -49.39 49.16 -14.49
C ALA A 269 -48.88 50.47 -13.86
N LYS A 270 -49.52 50.92 -12.78
CA LYS A 270 -49.11 52.13 -12.04
C LYS A 270 -47.70 52.02 -11.45
N LYS A 271 -47.30 50.83 -10.98
CA LYS A 271 -45.95 50.59 -10.44
C LYS A 271 -44.88 50.58 -11.55
N ARG A 272 -45.23 50.13 -12.75
CA ARG A 272 -44.27 49.89 -13.85
C ARG A 272 -44.10 51.09 -14.78
N MET A 273 -45.11 51.95 -14.88
CA MET A 273 -45.07 53.17 -15.69
C MET A 273 -44.44 54.32 -14.90
N ASN A 274 -43.77 55.24 -15.60
CA ASN A 274 -43.14 56.43 -15.00
C ASN A 274 -44.20 57.53 -14.75
N GLU A 275 -43.84 58.59 -14.01
CA GLU A 275 -44.73 59.75 -13.73
C GLU A 275 -45.32 60.41 -15.00
N GLN A 276 -44.79 60.09 -16.18
CA GLN A 276 -45.22 60.63 -17.47
C GLN A 276 -46.33 59.81 -18.13
N VAL A 277 -46.66 58.60 -17.66
CA VAL A 277 -47.84 57.86 -18.11
C VAL A 277 -48.57 57.36 -16.88
N THR A 278 -49.63 58.06 -16.51
CA THR A 278 -50.36 57.71 -15.29
C THR A 278 -51.62 56.97 -15.66
N PRO A 279 -51.74 55.68 -15.33
CA PRO A 279 -53.01 55.00 -15.43
C PRO A 279 -53.99 55.58 -14.41
N HIS A 280 -55.20 55.86 -14.83
CA HIS A 280 -56.30 56.30 -13.97
C HIS A 280 -57.40 55.23 -13.93
N ILE A 281 -57.92 54.94 -12.74
CA ILE A 281 -59.12 54.12 -12.56
C ILE A 281 -60.25 55.01 -12.08
N GLY A 282 -61.29 55.13 -12.91
CA GLY A 282 -62.50 55.91 -12.62
C GLY A 282 -63.66 54.99 -12.23
N TYR A 283 -64.42 55.41 -11.22
CA TYR A 283 -65.60 54.71 -10.66
C TYR A 283 -65.36 53.27 -10.18
N GLY A 284 -66.16 52.82 -9.21
CA GLY A 284 -66.22 51.39 -8.85
C GLY A 284 -64.90 50.72 -8.44
N GLU A 285 -63.90 51.42 -7.91
CA GLU A 285 -62.58 50.84 -7.57
C GLU A 285 -62.70 49.58 -6.67
N ALA A 286 -63.66 49.58 -5.74
CA ALA A 286 -63.98 48.44 -4.90
C ALA A 286 -64.55 47.24 -5.68
N GLU A 287 -65.32 47.48 -6.75
CA GLU A 287 -65.83 46.43 -7.63
C GLU A 287 -64.77 45.98 -8.63
N ALA A 288 -63.89 46.88 -9.09
CA ALA A 288 -62.75 46.54 -9.95
C ALA A 288 -61.82 45.48 -9.35
N ARG A 289 -61.71 45.42 -8.02
CA ARG A 289 -60.99 44.37 -7.28
C ARG A 289 -61.58 42.98 -7.45
N LYS A 290 -62.84 42.88 -7.87
CA LYS A 290 -63.57 41.62 -7.97
C LYS A 290 -63.88 41.22 -9.40
N ILE A 291 -63.53 42.03 -10.40
CA ILE A 291 -63.80 41.75 -11.82
C ILE A 291 -62.60 41.00 -12.41
N PRO A 292 -62.68 39.68 -12.64
CA PRO A 292 -61.62 38.93 -13.30
C PRO A 292 -61.59 39.29 -14.80
N LEU A 293 -60.52 39.95 -15.23
CA LEU A 293 -60.36 40.39 -16.62
C LEU A 293 -59.67 39.32 -17.47
N VAL A 294 -58.56 38.77 -16.99
CA VAL A 294 -57.85 37.66 -17.65
C VAL A 294 -57.46 36.58 -16.66
N ARG A 295 -57.43 35.34 -17.15
CA ARG A 295 -57.04 34.14 -16.41
C ARG A 295 -55.83 33.48 -17.10
N PRO A 296 -54.62 34.01 -16.89
CA PRO A 296 -53.43 33.55 -17.59
C PRO A 296 -53.04 32.13 -17.16
N PRO A 297 -52.31 31.39 -18.01
CA PRO A 297 -51.81 30.06 -17.68
C PRO A 297 -50.64 30.19 -16.70
N LEU A 298 -50.89 29.84 -15.44
CA LEU A 298 -49.92 29.95 -14.36
C LEU A 298 -49.57 28.57 -13.84
N LEU A 299 -48.29 28.22 -13.86
CA LEU A 299 -47.79 26.92 -13.45
C LEU A 299 -47.11 26.98 -12.08
N GLU A 300 -47.60 26.20 -11.15
CA GLU A 300 -46.90 25.90 -9.90
C GLU A 300 -46.21 24.55 -9.97
N VAL A 301 -44.93 24.54 -9.62
CA VAL A 301 -44.13 23.32 -9.65
C VAL A 301 -43.59 23.07 -8.26
N THR A 302 -43.93 21.92 -7.69
CA THR A 302 -43.33 21.45 -6.43
C THR A 302 -42.69 20.08 -6.61
N SER A 303 -41.68 19.80 -5.79
CA SER A 303 -41.06 18.49 -5.79
C SER A 303 -40.64 18.05 -4.39
N ASN A 304 -40.52 16.73 -4.22
CA ASN A 304 -39.92 16.12 -3.04
C ASN A 304 -38.67 15.32 -3.46
N PRO A 305 -37.46 15.70 -2.99
CA PRO A 305 -37.17 16.82 -2.07
C PRO A 305 -37.34 18.20 -2.72
N PRO A 306 -37.46 19.29 -1.92
CA PRO A 306 -37.50 20.66 -2.43
C PRO A 306 -36.15 21.11 -3.00
N ASP A 307 -36.06 22.34 -3.48
CA ASP A 307 -34.89 23.00 -4.05
C ASP A 307 -34.34 22.30 -5.30
N ALA A 308 -35.23 21.77 -6.13
CA ALA A 308 -34.89 21.27 -7.47
C ALA A 308 -35.05 22.39 -8.51
N THR A 309 -34.09 22.55 -9.41
CA THR A 309 -34.14 23.55 -10.49
C THR A 309 -35.28 23.23 -11.45
N ILE A 310 -36.10 24.22 -11.77
CA ILE A 310 -37.19 24.16 -12.74
C ILE A 310 -36.69 24.75 -14.06
N LYS A 311 -36.88 24.02 -15.15
CA LYS A 311 -36.67 24.48 -16.52
C LYS A 311 -37.94 24.33 -17.33
N ILE A 312 -38.27 25.36 -18.09
CA ILE A 312 -39.38 25.36 -19.05
C ILE A 312 -38.79 25.71 -20.41
N ASP A 313 -38.95 24.82 -21.39
CA ASP A 313 -38.36 24.93 -22.73
C ASP A 313 -36.85 25.18 -22.70
N GLY A 314 -36.17 24.54 -21.74
CA GLY A 314 -34.73 24.67 -21.52
C GLY A 314 -34.30 25.92 -20.75
N GLN A 315 -35.18 26.88 -20.49
CA GLN A 315 -34.89 28.10 -19.73
C GLN A 315 -35.09 27.88 -18.23
N ASN A 316 -34.14 28.33 -17.40
CA ASN A 316 -34.27 28.27 -15.94
C ASN A 316 -35.39 29.20 -15.45
N ARG A 317 -36.35 28.64 -14.69
CA ARG A 317 -37.52 29.36 -14.14
C ARG A 317 -37.57 29.36 -12.60
N GLY A 318 -36.45 29.01 -11.95
CA GLY A 318 -36.31 29.02 -10.49
C GLY A 318 -36.13 27.62 -9.90
N THR A 319 -36.58 27.42 -8.67
CA THR A 319 -36.48 26.15 -7.93
C THR A 319 -37.84 25.73 -7.41
N THR A 320 -38.01 24.45 -7.08
CA THR A 320 -39.20 23.91 -6.43
C THR A 320 -39.15 24.08 -4.90
N PRO A 321 -40.28 24.30 -4.22
CA PRO A 321 -41.53 24.83 -4.77
C PRO A 321 -41.26 26.17 -5.47
N SER A 322 -41.90 26.38 -6.64
CA SER A 322 -41.80 27.65 -7.35
C SER A 322 -42.20 28.80 -6.43
N PRO A 323 -41.36 29.84 -6.23
CA PRO A 323 -41.64 30.90 -5.26
C PRO A 323 -42.86 31.75 -5.64
N LYS A 324 -43.15 31.85 -6.94
CA LYS A 324 -44.39 32.37 -7.50
C LYS A 324 -44.85 31.45 -8.65
N PRO A 325 -46.14 31.41 -8.99
CA PRO A 325 -46.61 30.72 -10.19
C PRO A 325 -45.91 31.23 -11.45
N ILE A 326 -45.48 30.33 -12.32
CA ILE A 326 -44.71 30.63 -13.52
C ILE A 326 -45.68 30.81 -14.69
N SER A 327 -45.70 32.00 -15.30
CA SER A 327 -46.48 32.21 -16.51
C SER A 327 -45.97 31.38 -17.70
N LEU A 328 -46.89 30.71 -18.38
CA LEU A 328 -46.63 29.94 -19.59
C LEU A 328 -47.05 30.73 -20.83
N GLY A 329 -46.34 30.52 -21.94
CA GLY A 329 -46.80 30.97 -23.25
C GLY A 329 -48.04 30.18 -23.68
N SER A 330 -48.60 30.48 -24.86
CA SER A 330 -49.62 29.61 -25.45
C SER A 330 -48.98 28.35 -26.05
N GLY A 331 -49.69 27.22 -25.96
CA GLY A 331 -49.27 25.94 -26.53
C GLY A 331 -48.54 25.01 -25.55
N SER A 332 -47.80 24.06 -26.10
CA SER A 332 -47.11 23.00 -25.37
C SER A 332 -45.72 23.42 -24.91
N HIS A 333 -45.40 23.12 -23.65
CA HIS A 333 -44.11 23.42 -23.03
C HIS A 333 -43.45 22.15 -22.47
N ASN A 334 -42.13 22.08 -22.55
CA ASN A 334 -41.37 21.01 -21.89
C ASN A 334 -40.96 21.46 -20.49
N LEU A 335 -41.59 20.87 -19.47
CA LEU A 335 -41.22 21.05 -18.08
C LEU A 335 -40.16 20.01 -17.71
N GLU A 336 -39.04 20.48 -17.20
CA GLU A 336 -37.95 19.65 -16.73
C GLU A 336 -37.53 20.09 -15.33
N VAL A 337 -37.39 19.14 -14.42
CA VAL A 337 -36.95 19.40 -13.04
C VAL A 337 -35.71 18.59 -12.72
N ARG A 338 -34.68 19.29 -12.24
CA ARG A 338 -33.35 18.74 -11.97
C ARG A 338 -32.93 19.00 -10.53
N LYS A 339 -32.47 17.95 -9.86
CA LYS A 339 -31.76 18.08 -8.58
C LYS A 339 -30.59 17.12 -8.57
N ARG A 340 -29.41 17.61 -8.19
CA ARG A 340 -28.20 16.78 -8.14
C ARG A 340 -28.44 15.58 -7.22
N GLY A 341 -28.00 14.38 -7.63
CA GLY A 341 -28.27 13.12 -6.94
C GLY A 341 -29.66 12.51 -7.22
N TYR A 342 -30.45 13.13 -8.10
CA TYR A 342 -31.76 12.65 -8.53
C TYR A 342 -31.85 12.61 -10.05
N LYS A 343 -32.63 11.65 -10.56
CA LYS A 343 -32.91 11.50 -11.99
C LYS A 343 -33.65 12.73 -12.50
N ILE A 344 -33.34 13.13 -13.74
CA ILE A 344 -34.09 14.21 -14.40
C ILE A 344 -35.54 13.76 -14.55
N TRP A 345 -36.46 14.56 -14.04
CA TRP A 345 -37.87 14.40 -14.31
C TRP A 345 -38.26 15.37 -15.42
N SER A 346 -38.92 14.88 -16.47
CA SER A 346 -39.40 15.72 -17.56
C SER A 346 -40.79 15.31 -18.02
N ARG A 347 -41.57 16.29 -18.46
CA ARG A 347 -42.93 16.11 -18.96
C ARG A 347 -43.31 17.25 -19.88
N THR A 348 -43.94 16.92 -21.00
CA THR A 348 -44.66 17.89 -21.83
C THR A 348 -45.98 18.29 -21.17
N ILE A 349 -46.19 19.59 -21.00
CA ILE A 349 -47.39 20.18 -20.42
C ILE A 349 -48.04 21.12 -21.43
N GLU A 350 -49.37 21.12 -21.48
CA GLU A 350 -50.13 22.08 -22.28
C GLU A 350 -50.46 23.29 -21.43
N SER A 351 -50.27 24.49 -21.99
CA SER A 351 -50.68 25.73 -21.37
C SER A 351 -52.21 25.82 -21.34
N ILE A 352 -52.77 25.88 -20.13
CA ILE A 352 -54.22 25.98 -19.90
C ILE A 352 -54.52 27.25 -19.11
N PRO A 353 -55.58 28.02 -19.48
CA PRO A 353 -55.97 29.20 -18.72
C PRO A 353 -56.22 28.90 -17.23
N GLY A 354 -55.58 29.69 -16.38
CA GLY A 354 -55.62 29.54 -14.92
C GLY A 354 -54.47 28.75 -14.33
N ARG A 355 -54.59 28.52 -13.02
CA ARG A 355 -53.53 27.91 -12.23
C ARG A 355 -53.52 26.40 -12.41
N GLN A 356 -52.39 25.88 -12.87
CA GLN A 356 -52.07 24.47 -12.91
C GLN A 356 -50.99 24.18 -11.88
N ARG A 357 -51.21 23.18 -11.03
CA ARG A 357 -50.22 22.70 -10.07
C ARG A 357 -49.71 21.33 -10.46
N ILE A 358 -48.40 21.16 -10.41
CA ILE A 358 -47.72 19.90 -10.67
C ILE A 358 -46.82 19.56 -9.48
N ASP A 359 -47.13 18.45 -8.82
CA ASP A 359 -46.34 17.89 -7.72
C ASP A 359 -45.74 16.54 -8.15
N PHE A 360 -44.47 16.29 -7.86
CA PHE A 360 -43.84 14.98 -8.11
C PHE A 360 -42.76 14.66 -7.09
N LYS A 361 -42.45 13.36 -6.99
CA LYS A 361 -41.34 12.85 -6.20
C LYS A 361 -40.17 12.55 -7.13
N LEU A 362 -39.01 13.11 -6.83
CA LEU A 362 -37.79 12.80 -7.58
C LEU A 362 -37.25 11.43 -7.14
N THR A 363 -36.75 10.67 -8.09
CA THR A 363 -36.10 9.39 -7.84
C THR A 363 -34.60 9.60 -7.73
N HIS A 364 -33.96 8.99 -6.75
CA HIS A 364 -32.51 9.04 -6.63
C HIS A 364 -31.82 8.45 -7.86
N VAL A 365 -30.64 9.00 -8.18
CA VAL A 365 -29.68 8.33 -9.06
C VAL A 365 -29.11 7.12 -8.33
N GLU A 366 -28.77 6.06 -9.05
CA GLU A 366 -28.15 4.88 -8.48
C GLU A 366 -26.74 4.68 -9.03
N ILE A 367 -25.80 4.35 -8.14
CA ILE A 367 -24.51 3.76 -8.53
C ILE A 367 -24.62 2.27 -8.25
N SER A 368 -24.58 1.44 -9.29
CA SER A 368 -24.90 0.02 -9.16
C SER A 368 -23.95 -0.88 -9.94
N GLY A 369 -23.72 -2.08 -9.44
CA GLY A 369 -22.92 -3.10 -10.11
C GLY A 369 -23.27 -4.49 -9.61
N THR A 370 -22.60 -5.49 -10.18
CA THR A 370 -22.69 -6.90 -9.73
C THR A 370 -21.30 -7.36 -9.33
N VAL A 371 -21.19 -8.07 -8.20
CA VAL A 371 -19.93 -8.60 -7.70
C VAL A 371 -19.88 -10.09 -7.96
N VAL A 372 -18.80 -10.52 -8.63
CA VAL A 372 -18.51 -11.92 -8.90
C VAL A 372 -17.11 -12.29 -8.41
N TYR A 373 -16.87 -13.56 -8.09
CA TYR A 373 -15.56 -14.01 -7.59
C TYR A 373 -15.13 -15.36 -8.18
N GLY A 374 -13.81 -15.61 -8.17
CA GLY A 374 -13.17 -16.87 -8.55
C GLY A 374 -12.91 -17.04 -10.05
N LYS A 375 -12.16 -18.09 -10.42
CA LYS A 375 -11.83 -18.44 -11.84
C LYS A 375 -13.06 -18.73 -12.70
N THR A 376 -14.07 -19.35 -12.10
CA THR A 376 -15.40 -19.49 -12.70
C THR A 376 -16.29 -18.48 -11.99
N PRO A 377 -16.73 -17.41 -12.66
CA PRO A 377 -17.47 -16.33 -12.02
C PRO A 377 -18.69 -16.86 -11.26
N ARG A 378 -18.74 -16.59 -9.95
CA ARG A 378 -19.88 -16.88 -9.08
C ARG A 378 -20.36 -15.59 -8.45
N LEU A 379 -21.68 -15.42 -8.34
CA LEU A 379 -22.30 -14.27 -7.68
C LEU A 379 -21.89 -14.25 -6.19
N LEU A 380 -21.49 -13.08 -5.68
CA LEU A 380 -21.08 -12.91 -4.30
C LEU A 380 -22.16 -12.21 -3.48
N ALA A 381 -22.97 -12.96 -2.74
CA ALA A 381 -23.98 -12.43 -1.85
C ALA A 381 -23.42 -12.02 -0.48
N ASN A 382 -24.08 -11.06 0.19
CA ASN A 382 -23.74 -10.57 1.54
C ASN A 382 -22.33 -9.94 1.68
N ALA A 383 -21.70 -9.55 0.57
CA ALA A 383 -20.46 -8.79 0.61
C ALA A 383 -20.76 -7.32 0.89
N THR A 384 -20.01 -6.73 1.81
CA THR A 384 -20.02 -5.29 2.04
C THR A 384 -19.37 -4.58 0.85
N VAL A 385 -20.04 -3.57 0.30
CA VAL A 385 -19.51 -2.69 -0.75
C VAL A 385 -19.48 -1.27 -0.20
N GLU A 386 -18.31 -0.65 -0.18
CA GLU A 386 -18.07 0.70 0.35
C GLU A 386 -17.50 1.62 -0.74
N LEU A 387 -18.04 2.82 -0.84
CA LEU A 387 -17.51 3.86 -1.73
C LEU A 387 -16.48 4.69 -0.94
N LEU A 388 -15.20 4.35 -1.12
CA LEU A 388 -14.07 4.91 -0.38
C LEU A 388 -13.99 6.43 -0.49
N GLY A 389 -13.66 7.08 0.62
CA GLY A 389 -13.66 8.55 0.72
C GLY A 389 -15.04 9.15 1.01
N THR A 390 -16.08 8.32 1.14
CA THR A 390 -17.42 8.73 1.56
C THR A 390 -17.90 7.91 2.77
N ARG A 391 -19.16 8.11 3.21
CA ARG A 391 -19.80 7.28 4.24
C ARG A 391 -20.73 6.21 3.66
N HIS A 392 -20.79 6.09 2.33
CA HIS A 392 -21.73 5.20 1.66
C HIS A 392 -21.23 3.77 1.70
N LYS A 393 -22.09 2.90 2.23
CA LYS A 393 -21.84 1.46 2.35
C LYS A 393 -23.15 0.72 2.11
N THR A 394 -23.08 -0.37 1.38
CA THR A 394 -24.20 -1.26 1.06
C THR A 394 -23.74 -2.71 1.14
N VAL A 395 -24.66 -3.65 0.91
CA VAL A 395 -24.39 -5.08 0.91
C VAL A 395 -24.96 -5.68 -0.37
N THR A 396 -24.26 -6.63 -0.99
CA THR A 396 -24.75 -7.34 -2.16
C THR A 396 -25.93 -8.25 -1.83
N ASP A 397 -26.93 -8.30 -2.71
CA ASP A 397 -28.08 -9.21 -2.60
C ASP A 397 -27.72 -10.67 -2.97
N GLU A 398 -28.72 -11.56 -3.01
CA GLU A 398 -28.53 -12.98 -3.36
C GLU A 398 -27.96 -13.19 -4.78
N ASP A 399 -28.18 -12.23 -5.68
CA ASP A 399 -27.68 -12.21 -7.05
C ASP A 399 -26.34 -11.46 -7.18
N GLY A 400 -25.71 -11.10 -6.05
CA GLY A 400 -24.45 -10.37 -6.03
C GLY A 400 -24.56 -8.90 -6.45
N ARG A 401 -25.77 -8.34 -6.59
CA ARG A 401 -25.99 -6.95 -7.03
C ARG A 401 -25.93 -6.00 -5.85
N PHE A 402 -25.39 -4.80 -6.08
CA PHE A 402 -25.42 -3.72 -5.11
C PHE A 402 -25.88 -2.42 -5.76
N SER A 403 -26.44 -1.52 -4.95
CA SER A 403 -26.72 -0.14 -5.34
C SER A 403 -26.45 0.82 -4.19
N PHE A 404 -25.93 1.99 -4.53
CA PHE A 404 -25.94 3.17 -3.68
C PHE A 404 -27.05 4.10 -4.18
N SER A 405 -28.10 4.24 -3.39
CA SER A 405 -29.27 5.07 -3.71
C SER A 405 -29.79 5.89 -2.51
N GLU A 406 -29.37 5.55 -1.29
CA GLU A 406 -29.80 6.20 -0.04
C GLU A 406 -29.00 7.48 0.27
N TRP A 407 -29.04 8.45 -0.64
CA TRP A 407 -28.29 9.70 -0.48
C TRP A 407 -28.78 10.57 0.67
N GLU A 408 -30.03 10.40 1.12
CA GLU A 408 -30.61 11.15 2.25
C GLU A 408 -29.90 10.86 3.58
N GLN A 409 -29.40 9.63 3.77
CA GLN A 409 -28.75 9.22 5.01
C GLN A 409 -27.29 9.68 5.10
N TYR A 410 -26.58 9.64 3.97
CA TYR A 410 -25.12 9.81 3.93
C TYR A 410 -24.66 11.08 3.19
N GLY A 411 -25.57 11.77 2.52
CA GLY A 411 -25.33 12.96 1.70
C GLY A 411 -24.81 12.62 0.31
N ILE A 412 -25.17 13.40 -0.71
CA ILE A 412 -24.74 13.13 -2.09
C ILE A 412 -23.21 13.31 -2.21
N PRO A 413 -22.46 12.32 -2.74
CA PRO A 413 -21.02 12.45 -2.97
C PRO A 413 -20.67 13.69 -3.79
N ARG A 414 -19.51 14.30 -3.54
CA ARG A 414 -19.01 15.40 -4.39
C ARG A 414 -18.59 14.86 -5.75
N ALA A 415 -18.54 15.73 -6.77
CA ALA A 415 -17.98 15.33 -8.05
C ALA A 415 -16.50 14.93 -7.90
N GLY A 416 -16.07 13.91 -8.64
CA GLY A 416 -14.71 13.42 -8.64
C GLY A 416 -14.60 11.90 -8.77
N SER A 417 -13.35 11.43 -8.66
CA SER A 417 -12.99 10.02 -8.78
C SER A 417 -13.00 9.34 -7.43
N TYR A 418 -13.76 8.26 -7.32
CA TYR A 418 -13.86 7.43 -6.11
C TYR A 418 -13.45 6.00 -6.41
N GLN A 419 -13.24 5.23 -5.35
CA GLN A 419 -12.91 3.81 -5.45
C GLN A 419 -13.90 2.99 -4.65
N ILE A 420 -14.20 1.80 -5.14
CA ILE A 420 -15.04 0.85 -4.41
C ILE A 420 -14.14 -0.16 -3.70
N GLU A 421 -14.45 -0.37 -2.42
CA GLU A 421 -13.88 -1.46 -1.63
C GLU A 421 -14.97 -2.49 -1.36
N ILE A 422 -14.65 -3.75 -1.66
CA ILE A 422 -15.54 -4.88 -1.38
C ILE A 422 -14.87 -5.73 -0.29
N SER A 423 -15.62 -6.01 0.77
CA SER A 423 -15.17 -6.86 1.87
C SER A 423 -16.21 -7.93 2.16
N ASP A 424 -15.75 -9.17 2.27
CA ASP A 424 -16.57 -10.30 2.69
C ASP A 424 -16.14 -10.73 4.11
N ILE A 425 -17.12 -10.89 4.99
CA ILE A 425 -16.98 -11.34 6.38
C ILE A 425 -16.30 -12.72 6.47
N GLN A 426 -16.28 -13.51 5.39
CA GLN A 426 -15.67 -14.85 5.36
C GLN A 426 -14.17 -14.92 5.07
N LYS A 427 -13.43 -13.80 4.96
CA LYS A 427 -11.95 -13.74 4.84
C LYS A 427 -11.29 -14.39 3.61
N ARG A 428 -12.05 -14.87 2.62
CA ARG A 428 -11.54 -15.68 1.47
C ARG A 428 -11.33 -14.91 0.17
N ILE A 429 -11.32 -13.58 0.20
CA ILE A 429 -11.24 -12.75 -1.01
C ILE A 429 -10.17 -11.69 -0.80
N LYS A 430 -9.20 -11.58 -1.73
CA LYS A 430 -8.23 -10.48 -1.69
C LYS A 430 -8.95 -9.18 -1.95
N LYS A 431 -8.62 -8.14 -1.20
CA LYS A 431 -8.87 -6.75 -1.60
C LYS A 431 -8.39 -6.56 -3.04
N GLY A 432 -9.31 -6.40 -3.98
CA GLY A 432 -8.91 -6.20 -5.36
C GLY A 432 -10.08 -6.09 -6.32
N GLN A 433 -10.69 -4.91 -6.40
CA GLN A 433 -10.54 -4.07 -7.59
C GLN A 433 -11.13 -2.67 -7.36
N VAL A 434 -10.23 -1.72 -7.48
CA VAL A 434 -10.42 -0.27 -7.54
C VAL A 434 -11.07 0.00 -8.90
N THR A 435 -12.38 -0.18 -9.01
CA THR A 435 -13.13 0.35 -10.16
C THR A 435 -13.28 1.84 -9.92
N PRO A 436 -12.59 2.70 -10.69
CA PRO A 436 -12.78 4.13 -10.55
C PRO A 436 -14.23 4.44 -10.88
N VAL A 437 -14.92 5.06 -9.92
CA VAL A 437 -16.26 5.59 -10.12
C VAL A 437 -16.11 7.09 -10.28
N GLU A 438 -16.34 7.56 -11.50
CA GLU A 438 -16.38 8.99 -11.80
C GLU A 438 -17.77 9.52 -11.52
N ILE A 439 -17.90 10.34 -10.48
CA ILE A 439 -19.14 11.03 -10.17
C ILE A 439 -19.08 12.41 -10.85
N PRO A 440 -19.92 12.68 -11.86
CA PRO A 440 -19.92 13.97 -12.54
C PRO A 440 -20.50 15.09 -11.66
N GLU A 441 -20.27 16.35 -12.06
CA GLU A 441 -20.97 17.49 -11.45
C GLU A 441 -22.49 17.38 -11.68
N ASP A 442 -22.87 17.02 -12.91
CA ASP A 442 -24.24 16.76 -13.37
C ASP A 442 -24.69 15.32 -13.03
N PHE A 443 -24.70 14.99 -11.74
CA PHE A 443 -25.07 13.67 -11.22
C PHE A 443 -26.59 13.43 -11.27
N TYR A 444 -27.12 13.25 -12.50
CA TYR A 444 -28.55 13.05 -12.79
C TYR A 444 -28.89 11.72 -13.47
N TYR A 445 -27.91 10.87 -13.74
CA TYR A 445 -28.08 9.58 -14.44
C TYR A 445 -27.42 8.47 -13.66
N ASP A 446 -28.02 7.28 -13.73
CA ASP A 446 -27.45 6.07 -13.10
C ASP A 446 -26.05 5.79 -13.64
N ILE A 447 -25.18 5.33 -12.74
CA ILE A 447 -23.81 4.93 -13.04
C ILE A 447 -23.73 3.40 -12.94
N PRO A 448 -23.89 2.67 -14.06
CA PRO A 448 -23.70 1.23 -14.08
C PRO A 448 -22.21 0.90 -14.12
N LEU A 449 -21.75 0.12 -13.15
CA LEU A 449 -20.35 -0.32 -13.04
C LEU A 449 -20.09 -1.68 -13.71
N GLY A 450 -21.14 -2.35 -14.17
CA GLY A 450 -21.05 -3.68 -14.74
C GLY A 450 -20.69 -4.74 -13.69
N GLU A 451 -20.00 -5.79 -14.13
CA GLU A 451 -19.50 -6.86 -13.28
C GLU A 451 -18.11 -6.51 -12.72
N ILE A 452 -17.98 -6.56 -11.39
CA ILE A 452 -16.71 -6.40 -10.67
C ILE A 452 -16.21 -7.80 -10.30
N GLN A 453 -15.13 -8.23 -10.94
CA GLN A 453 -14.52 -9.54 -10.75
C GLN A 453 -13.47 -9.51 -9.64
N LEU A 454 -13.73 -10.26 -8.58
CA LEU A 454 -12.80 -10.45 -7.47
C LEU A 454 -12.00 -11.75 -7.61
N THR A 455 -10.80 -11.73 -7.04
CA THR A 455 -9.91 -12.89 -6.95
C THR A 455 -10.12 -13.60 -5.61
N GLU A 456 -10.44 -14.90 -5.67
CA GLU A 456 -10.50 -15.73 -4.47
C GLU A 456 -9.10 -15.91 -3.91
N VAL A 457 -8.94 -15.88 -2.58
CA VAL A 457 -7.66 -16.10 -1.91
C VAL A 457 -7.79 -17.11 -0.79
N ALA A 458 -6.92 -18.10 -0.80
CA ALA A 458 -6.74 -19.01 0.31
C ALA A 458 -5.47 -18.67 1.07
N LYS A 459 -5.59 -18.50 2.40
CA LYS A 459 -4.44 -18.45 3.30
C LYS A 459 -4.09 -19.87 3.75
N ILE A 460 -2.84 -20.27 3.50
CA ILE A 460 -2.32 -21.61 3.76
C ILE A 460 -1.16 -21.46 4.72
N SER A 461 -1.18 -22.26 5.79
CA SER A 461 -0.12 -22.27 6.80
C SER A 461 0.53 -23.65 6.81
N PHE A 462 1.85 -23.71 6.96
CA PHE A 462 2.64 -24.91 7.16
C PHE A 462 3.25 -24.88 8.56
N LYS A 463 3.41 -26.06 9.15
CA LYS A 463 4.17 -26.28 10.37
C LYS A 463 5.07 -27.49 10.16
N VAL A 464 6.38 -27.27 10.16
CA VAL A 464 7.42 -28.26 9.83
C VAL A 464 8.16 -28.65 11.11
N TYR A 465 8.20 -29.94 11.40
CA TYR A 465 8.77 -30.45 12.65
C TYR A 465 9.43 -31.83 12.49
N THR A 466 10.25 -32.20 13.47
CA THR A 466 10.89 -33.52 13.59
C THR A 466 9.96 -34.54 14.27
N GLN A 467 10.34 -35.83 14.30
CA GLN A 467 9.57 -36.88 15.01
C GLN A 467 9.33 -36.58 16.49
N ASP A 468 10.27 -35.85 17.12
CA ASP A 468 10.18 -35.41 18.52
C ASP A 468 9.42 -34.08 18.69
N ASN A 469 8.69 -33.65 17.65
CA ASN A 469 7.88 -32.41 17.64
C ASN A 469 8.70 -31.12 17.82
N LYS A 470 9.99 -31.12 17.44
CA LYS A 470 10.82 -29.90 17.42
C LYS A 470 10.62 -29.15 16.11
N PRO A 471 10.44 -27.82 16.13
CA PRO A 471 10.31 -27.03 14.90
C PRO A 471 11.60 -27.07 14.07
N ILE A 472 11.45 -27.11 12.75
CA ILE A 472 12.57 -27.08 11.81
C ILE A 472 12.57 -25.70 11.13
N PRO A 473 13.44 -24.75 11.54
CA PRO A 473 13.61 -23.51 10.82
C PRO A 473 14.34 -23.72 9.50
N ASP A 474 14.17 -22.76 8.60
CA ASP A 474 14.84 -22.70 7.31
C ASP A 474 14.60 -23.93 6.41
N ALA A 475 13.44 -24.58 6.58
CA ALA A 475 12.93 -25.57 5.64
C ALA A 475 12.29 -24.85 4.45
N VAL A 476 12.67 -25.23 3.24
CA VAL A 476 12.18 -24.65 1.99
C VAL A 476 10.84 -25.30 1.65
N VAL A 477 9.78 -24.50 1.59
CA VAL A 477 8.46 -24.92 1.09
C VAL A 477 8.31 -24.47 -0.36
N LEU A 478 8.08 -25.40 -1.29
CA LEU A 478 7.78 -25.10 -2.69
C LEU A 478 6.34 -25.47 -2.99
N ILE A 479 5.60 -24.56 -3.62
CA ILE A 479 4.21 -24.78 -4.03
C ILE A 479 4.16 -24.70 -5.55
N ASN A 480 3.53 -25.67 -6.21
CA ASN A 480 3.50 -25.78 -7.68
C ASN A 480 4.90 -25.76 -8.34
N GLN A 481 5.94 -26.24 -7.64
CA GLN A 481 7.34 -26.23 -8.11
C GLN A 481 7.89 -24.81 -8.42
N GLN A 482 7.24 -23.76 -7.91
CA GLN A 482 7.70 -22.37 -7.99
C GLN A 482 8.22 -21.92 -6.61
N GLN A 483 9.23 -21.04 -6.62
CA GLN A 483 9.96 -20.57 -5.43
C GLN A 483 9.03 -19.70 -4.55
N VAL A 484 9.07 -19.63 -3.20
CA VAL A 484 10.16 -19.25 -2.28
C VAL A 484 9.75 -19.48 -0.79
N ILE A 485 10.76 -19.50 0.11
CA ILE A 485 10.85 -19.06 1.53
C ILE A 485 11.06 -20.19 2.54
N ASP A 486 12.02 -19.90 3.43
CA ASP A 486 12.44 -20.63 4.61
C ASP A 486 11.39 -20.51 5.73
N THR A 487 10.98 -21.63 6.32
CA THR A 487 10.17 -21.60 7.55
C THR A 487 10.88 -20.79 8.64
N ASP A 488 10.11 -20.08 9.46
CA ASP A 488 10.67 -19.26 10.54
C ASP A 488 11.25 -20.11 11.70
N ARG A 489 11.67 -19.43 12.77
CA ARG A 489 12.25 -20.08 13.97
C ARG A 489 11.30 -21.07 14.65
N ASP A 490 10.00 -20.93 14.44
CA ASP A 490 8.96 -21.81 14.97
C ASP A 490 8.59 -22.93 13.98
N GLY A 491 9.33 -23.05 12.88
CA GLY A 491 9.09 -24.03 11.82
C GLY A 491 7.81 -23.74 11.05
N THR A 492 7.34 -22.49 11.04
CA THR A 492 6.08 -22.13 10.39
C THR A 492 6.30 -21.30 9.13
N TYR A 493 5.34 -21.38 8.22
CA TYR A 493 5.29 -20.57 7.01
C TYR A 493 3.83 -20.32 6.62
N GLU A 494 3.47 -19.08 6.28
CA GLU A 494 2.13 -18.74 5.81
C GLU A 494 2.21 -18.07 4.44
N ILE A 495 1.32 -18.46 3.53
CA ILE A 495 1.21 -17.92 2.18
C ILE A 495 -0.24 -17.71 1.79
N GLU A 496 -0.48 -16.66 1.01
CA GLU A 496 -1.77 -16.40 0.35
C GLU A 496 -1.67 -16.83 -1.11
N ILE A 497 -2.55 -17.75 -1.53
CA ILE A 497 -2.64 -18.22 -2.91
C ILE A 497 -3.88 -17.62 -3.55
N GLU A 498 -3.69 -16.93 -4.67
CA GLU A 498 -4.76 -16.39 -5.51
C GLU A 498 -5.35 -17.48 -6.40
N ASN A 499 -6.68 -17.52 -6.47
CA ASN A 499 -7.47 -18.47 -7.24
C ASN A 499 -6.97 -19.92 -7.12
N PRO A 500 -6.92 -20.46 -5.88
CA PRO A 500 -6.34 -21.77 -5.62
C PRO A 500 -7.06 -22.86 -6.42
N ASP A 501 -6.29 -23.75 -7.06
CA ASP A 501 -6.85 -24.95 -7.66
C ASP A 501 -7.33 -25.92 -6.58
N PHE A 502 -8.21 -26.86 -6.94
CA PHE A 502 -8.79 -27.82 -5.99
C PHE A 502 -7.73 -28.67 -5.28
N SER A 503 -6.62 -28.98 -5.99
CA SER A 503 -5.48 -29.71 -5.46
C SER A 503 -4.18 -29.01 -5.85
N ILE A 504 -3.40 -28.59 -4.86
CA ILE A 504 -2.16 -27.84 -5.08
C ILE A 504 -0.96 -28.68 -4.58
N PRO A 505 -0.09 -29.20 -5.47
CA PRO A 505 1.10 -29.92 -5.05
C PRO A 505 2.10 -29.00 -4.34
N PHE A 506 2.73 -29.52 -3.30
CA PHE A 506 3.82 -28.86 -2.59
C PHE A 506 4.91 -29.83 -2.20
N THR A 507 6.12 -29.30 -1.99
CA THR A 507 7.22 -30.03 -1.38
C THR A 507 7.81 -29.23 -0.23
N VAL A 508 8.35 -29.93 0.76
CA VAL A 508 9.11 -29.34 1.87
C VAL A 508 10.46 -30.03 1.96
N SER A 509 11.54 -29.25 2.00
CA SER A 509 12.89 -29.78 2.02
C SER A 509 13.81 -29.02 2.97
N ARG A 510 14.73 -29.73 3.62
CA ARG A 510 15.77 -29.17 4.47
C ARG A 510 17.01 -30.05 4.34
N GLU A 511 18.20 -29.46 4.30
CA GLU A 511 19.45 -30.22 4.29
C GLU A 511 19.51 -31.16 5.50
N GLY A 512 19.92 -32.42 5.27
CA GLY A 512 19.92 -33.48 6.28
C GLY A 512 18.58 -34.22 6.47
N TYR A 513 17.52 -33.82 5.75
CA TYR A 513 16.20 -34.45 5.80
C TYR A 513 15.73 -34.94 4.43
N GLU A 514 14.84 -35.93 4.42
CA GLU A 514 14.14 -36.37 3.21
C GLU A 514 13.15 -35.28 2.74
N THR A 515 13.01 -35.11 1.42
CA THR A 515 12.00 -34.21 0.86
C THR A 515 10.61 -34.80 1.08
N TYR A 516 9.74 -34.03 1.73
CA TYR A 516 8.33 -34.37 1.85
C TYR A 516 7.56 -33.84 0.64
N GLU A 517 6.67 -34.65 0.06
CA GLU A 517 5.78 -34.24 -1.02
C GLU A 517 4.32 -34.41 -0.57
N GLY A 518 3.48 -33.43 -0.89
CA GLY A 518 2.07 -33.44 -0.50
C GLY A 518 1.19 -32.68 -1.49
N ASN A 519 -0.13 -32.77 -1.28
CA ASN A 519 -1.12 -32.01 -2.04
C ASN A 519 -2.08 -31.34 -1.07
N ILE A 520 -2.32 -30.05 -1.26
CA ILE A 520 -3.28 -29.28 -0.48
C ILE A 520 -4.67 -29.48 -1.09
N GLN A 521 -5.68 -29.91 -0.32
CA GLN A 521 -7.06 -30.01 -0.80
C GLN A 521 -7.88 -28.76 -0.40
N VAL A 522 -8.39 -28.06 -1.40
CA VAL A 522 -9.15 -26.81 -1.23
C VAL A 522 -10.64 -27.08 -1.43
N PRO A 523 -11.55 -26.63 -0.53
CA PRO A 523 -11.34 -25.73 0.61
C PRO A 523 -11.18 -26.43 1.97
N ALA A 524 -11.17 -27.78 2.00
CA ALA A 524 -11.25 -28.57 3.23
C ALA A 524 -10.17 -28.23 4.27
N ASP A 525 -8.98 -27.85 3.79
CA ASP A 525 -7.81 -27.66 4.63
C ASP A 525 -7.44 -26.18 4.87
N ILE A 526 -8.29 -25.24 4.43
CA ILE A 526 -8.06 -23.80 4.67
C ILE A 526 -8.23 -23.48 6.16
N GLY A 527 -7.24 -22.78 6.74
CA GLY A 527 -7.26 -22.29 8.13
C GLY A 527 -6.70 -23.26 9.18
N LYS A 528 -6.27 -24.45 8.78
CA LYS A 528 -5.49 -25.37 9.63
C LYS A 528 -4.06 -25.47 9.08
N PRO A 529 -3.03 -25.42 9.94
CA PRO A 529 -1.67 -25.57 9.46
C PRO A 529 -1.41 -27.01 8.98
N TYR A 530 -0.92 -27.13 7.75
CA TYR A 530 -0.39 -28.38 7.22
C TYR A 530 0.81 -28.80 8.04
N SER A 531 0.64 -29.91 8.75
CA SER A 531 1.63 -30.42 9.67
C SER A 531 2.54 -31.38 8.92
N VAL A 532 3.79 -30.95 8.67
CA VAL A 532 4.77 -31.65 7.85
C VAL A 532 5.86 -32.21 8.75
N LEU A 533 5.93 -33.53 8.81
CA LEU A 533 6.96 -34.27 9.53
C LEU A 533 8.12 -34.59 8.59
N LEU A 534 9.28 -33.96 8.79
CA LEU A 534 10.49 -34.31 8.03
C LEU A 534 11.27 -35.41 8.75
N GLN A 535 11.62 -36.46 8.01
CA GLN A 535 12.47 -37.55 8.49
C GLN A 535 13.93 -37.28 8.13
N PRO A 536 14.91 -37.58 9.01
CA PRO A 536 16.31 -37.36 8.67
C PRO A 536 16.75 -38.32 7.56
N ALA A 537 17.45 -37.81 6.56
CA ALA A 537 17.90 -38.60 5.42
C ALA A 537 18.95 -39.65 5.84
N ILE A 538 18.88 -40.85 5.28
CA ILE A 538 19.93 -41.87 5.44
C ILE A 538 21.08 -41.53 4.50
N HIS A 539 22.24 -41.20 5.07
CA HIS A 539 23.47 -40.99 4.32
C HIS A 539 24.25 -42.32 4.19
N THR A 540 24.98 -42.48 3.09
CA THR A 540 25.89 -43.62 2.88
C THR A 540 27.33 -43.12 2.87
N PHE A 541 28.22 -43.82 3.58
CA PHE A 541 29.62 -43.43 3.68
C PHE A 541 30.50 -44.55 3.13
N SER A 542 31.50 -44.16 2.34
CA SER A 542 32.66 -45.00 2.06
C SER A 542 33.86 -44.43 2.82
N VAL A 543 34.59 -45.27 3.55
CA VAL A 543 35.81 -44.88 4.24
C VAL A 543 36.99 -45.53 3.57
N GLU A 544 38.05 -44.76 3.32
CA GLU A 544 39.31 -45.26 2.76
C GLU A 544 40.47 -44.83 3.68
N VAL A 545 41.22 -45.81 4.21
CA VAL A 545 42.37 -45.57 5.09
C VAL A 545 43.66 -45.90 4.34
N LYS A 546 44.52 -44.89 4.17
CA LYS A 546 45.80 -45.00 3.45
C LYS A 546 46.95 -44.42 4.26
N SER A 547 48.15 -44.92 4.00
CA SER A 547 49.40 -44.34 4.46
C SER A 547 50.26 -44.03 3.24
N GLY A 548 50.40 -42.76 2.91
CA GLY A 548 50.84 -42.38 1.57
C GLY A 548 49.92 -42.99 0.52
N ASN A 549 50.49 -43.79 -0.39
CA ASN A 549 49.73 -44.50 -1.43
C ASN A 549 49.31 -45.94 -1.03
N ASN A 550 49.71 -46.42 0.14
CA ASN A 550 49.50 -47.81 0.53
C ASN A 550 48.21 -47.96 1.35
N PRO A 551 47.32 -48.92 1.01
CA PRO A 551 46.12 -49.20 1.78
C PRO A 551 46.47 -49.81 3.15
N VAL A 552 45.68 -49.48 4.18
CA VAL A 552 45.91 -49.99 5.54
C VAL A 552 44.78 -50.94 5.97
N PRO A 553 44.96 -52.27 5.82
CA PRO A 553 43.92 -53.26 6.13
C PRO A 553 43.81 -53.58 7.64
N GLY A 554 42.64 -54.06 8.06
CA GLY A 554 42.40 -54.62 9.39
C GLY A 554 42.30 -53.59 10.53
N ILE A 555 41.91 -52.35 10.24
CA ILE A 555 41.73 -51.28 11.24
C ILE A 555 40.24 -50.98 11.41
N ALA A 556 39.76 -50.96 12.65
CA ALA A 556 38.42 -50.50 12.98
C ALA A 556 38.35 -48.96 12.95
N VAL A 557 37.39 -48.41 12.23
CA VAL A 557 37.10 -46.96 12.20
C VAL A 557 35.88 -46.70 13.06
N ILE A 558 35.99 -45.77 14.00
CA ILE A 558 34.92 -45.35 14.91
C ILE A 558 34.59 -43.90 14.61
N LEU A 559 33.30 -43.62 14.42
CA LEU A 559 32.77 -42.29 14.16
C LEU A 559 31.95 -41.81 15.38
N ASN A 560 32.15 -40.55 15.77
CA ASN A 560 31.40 -39.86 16.83
C ASN A 560 31.29 -40.64 18.15
N ASP A 561 32.42 -41.22 18.57
CA ASP A 561 32.63 -41.91 19.85
C ASP A 561 31.72 -43.11 20.17
N THR A 562 30.80 -43.47 19.27
CA THR A 562 29.74 -44.44 19.57
C THR A 562 29.40 -45.38 18.42
N GLN A 563 29.74 -45.06 17.17
CA GLN A 563 29.43 -45.92 16.01
C GLN A 563 30.69 -46.53 15.39
N LEU A 564 30.79 -47.87 15.43
CA LEU A 564 31.77 -48.61 14.64
C LEU A 564 31.35 -48.55 13.16
N ALA A 565 32.10 -47.84 12.33
CA ALA A 565 31.86 -47.78 10.88
C ALA A 565 32.24 -49.09 10.16
N GLY A 566 33.19 -49.85 10.73
CA GLY A 566 33.62 -51.14 10.20
C GLY A 566 35.12 -51.35 10.38
N THR A 567 35.63 -52.48 9.88
CA THR A 567 37.06 -52.79 9.82
C THR A 567 37.52 -52.76 8.37
N THR A 568 38.62 -52.07 8.07
CA THR A 568 39.12 -51.94 6.70
C THR A 568 39.46 -53.30 6.07
N ASP A 569 39.04 -53.49 4.83
CA ASP A 569 39.34 -54.68 4.03
C ASP A 569 40.80 -54.70 3.53
N SER A 570 41.16 -55.69 2.69
CA SER A 570 42.51 -55.82 2.10
C SER A 570 42.96 -54.60 1.26
N GLN A 571 42.02 -53.75 0.83
CA GLN A 571 42.25 -52.53 0.07
C GLN A 571 42.15 -51.27 0.94
N GLY A 572 42.05 -51.42 2.26
CA GLY A 572 41.96 -50.29 3.18
C GLY A 572 40.58 -49.61 3.19
N LYS A 573 39.54 -50.26 2.66
CA LYS A 573 38.21 -49.65 2.46
C LYS A 573 37.15 -50.22 3.39
N ILE A 574 36.13 -49.42 3.65
CA ILE A 574 34.89 -49.77 4.35
C ILE A 574 33.72 -49.19 3.54
N GLU A 575 32.70 -50.01 3.28
CA GLU A 575 31.41 -49.57 2.75
C GLU A 575 30.34 -49.81 3.81
N ASP A 576 29.73 -48.75 4.34
CA ASP A 576 28.66 -48.86 5.33
C ASP A 576 27.56 -47.80 5.12
N LYS A 577 26.33 -48.14 5.53
CA LYS A 577 25.14 -47.29 5.43
C LYS A 577 24.71 -46.88 6.83
N LYS A 578 25.08 -45.68 7.26
CA LYS A 578 24.81 -45.15 8.61
C LYS A 578 24.30 -43.73 8.56
N GLN A 579 23.32 -43.44 9.42
CA GLN A 579 22.74 -42.11 9.57
C GLN A 579 23.71 -41.22 10.38
N LEU A 580 24.44 -40.34 9.70
CA LEU A 580 25.38 -39.39 10.30
C LEU A 580 25.22 -38.00 9.67
N VAL A 581 25.41 -36.95 10.46
CA VAL A 581 25.43 -35.54 10.02
C VAL A 581 26.90 -35.12 9.81
N PRO A 582 27.31 -34.63 8.62
CA PRO A 582 28.72 -34.41 8.28
C PRO A 582 29.47 -33.35 9.10
N ASP A 583 28.76 -32.38 9.67
CA ASP A 583 29.37 -31.15 10.20
C ASP A 583 30.07 -31.33 11.56
N GLU A 584 29.83 -32.45 12.25
CA GLU A 584 30.44 -32.78 13.54
C GLU A 584 30.98 -34.23 13.54
N LEU A 585 32.04 -34.49 12.77
CA LEU A 585 32.71 -35.80 12.73
C LEU A 585 33.97 -35.83 13.62
N ASN A 586 33.99 -36.74 14.59
CA ASN A 586 35.17 -37.20 15.31
C ASN A 586 35.53 -38.63 14.83
N ILE A 587 36.77 -38.84 14.41
CA ILE A 587 37.23 -40.11 13.83
C ILE A 587 38.33 -40.73 14.70
N LYS A 588 38.10 -41.97 15.14
CA LYS A 588 39.07 -42.78 15.88
C LYS A 588 39.43 -44.04 15.10
N LEU A 589 40.71 -44.38 15.08
CA LEU A 589 41.23 -45.65 14.58
C LEU A 589 41.50 -46.58 15.75
N LYS A 590 41.09 -47.85 15.64
CA LYS A 590 41.32 -48.88 16.65
C LYS A 590 41.89 -50.15 16.00
N LYS A 591 42.90 -50.73 16.64
CA LYS A 591 43.41 -52.08 16.35
C LYS A 591 43.75 -52.73 17.69
N ASP A 592 43.17 -53.89 17.95
CA ASP A 592 43.23 -54.57 19.26
C ASP A 592 42.79 -53.63 20.41
N GLU A 593 43.63 -53.43 21.45
CA GLU A 593 43.35 -52.54 22.59
C GLU A 593 43.77 -51.08 22.36
N ALA A 594 44.53 -50.79 21.30
CA ALA A 594 45.05 -49.45 21.04
C ALA A 594 44.03 -48.61 20.24
N VAL A 595 43.76 -47.38 20.72
CA VAL A 595 42.83 -46.43 20.10
C VAL A 595 43.54 -45.09 19.88
N ARG A 596 43.36 -44.51 18.70
CA ARG A 596 43.90 -43.21 18.33
C ARG A 596 42.83 -42.32 17.75
N GLU A 597 42.67 -41.14 18.32
CA GLU A 597 41.88 -40.05 17.76
C GLU A 597 42.67 -39.29 16.70
N LEU A 598 42.03 -39.03 15.56
CA LEU A 598 42.66 -38.35 14.43
C LEU A 598 42.40 -36.85 14.49
N SER A 599 43.41 -36.05 14.15
CA SER A 599 43.21 -34.62 13.97
C SER A 599 42.53 -34.32 12.63
N LYS A 600 41.95 -33.12 12.48
CA LYS A 600 41.30 -32.67 11.23
C LYS A 600 42.23 -32.64 10.01
N SER A 601 43.56 -32.67 10.19
CA SER A 601 44.51 -32.71 9.07
C SER A 601 44.80 -34.13 8.55
N GLU A 602 44.29 -35.16 9.22
CA GLU A 602 44.52 -36.57 8.88
C GLU A 602 43.36 -37.21 8.14
N TRP A 603 42.30 -36.44 7.85
CA TRP A 603 41.18 -36.92 7.08
C TRP A 603 40.46 -35.80 6.34
N THR A 604 39.76 -36.17 5.27
CA THR A 604 38.88 -35.29 4.52
C THR A 604 37.55 -35.99 4.28
N ILE A 605 36.49 -35.21 4.09
CA ILE A 605 35.18 -35.70 3.67
C ILE A 605 34.76 -34.99 2.39
N GLU A 606 34.33 -35.77 1.41
CA GLU A 606 33.87 -35.28 0.11
C GLU A 606 32.46 -35.80 -0.16
N LYS A 607 31.56 -34.92 -0.65
CA LYS A 607 30.23 -35.33 -1.10
C LYS A 607 30.33 -35.87 -2.52
N THR A 608 30.01 -37.14 -2.69
CA THR A 608 30.17 -37.89 -3.96
C THR A 608 28.85 -38.14 -4.68
N GLY A 609 27.71 -37.95 -3.99
CA GLY A 609 26.35 -38.06 -4.52
C GLY A 609 25.33 -37.27 -3.69
N LYS A 610 24.03 -37.41 -3.97
CA LYS A 610 22.95 -36.65 -3.28
C LYS A 610 23.02 -36.82 -1.76
N ASN A 611 23.23 -38.07 -1.30
CA ASN A 611 23.37 -38.47 0.11
C ASN A 611 24.60 -39.39 0.33
N GLU A 612 25.59 -39.32 -0.57
CA GLU A 612 26.76 -40.20 -0.53
C GLU A 612 28.02 -39.40 -0.22
N TYR A 613 28.81 -39.88 0.74
CA TYR A 613 30.01 -39.21 1.20
C TYR A 613 31.20 -40.18 1.20
N LYS A 614 32.38 -39.66 0.84
CA LYS A 614 33.65 -40.38 0.92
C LYS A 614 34.52 -39.75 2.00
N ILE A 615 34.90 -40.55 2.99
CA ILE A 615 35.85 -40.15 4.04
C ILE A 615 37.21 -40.75 3.68
N SER A 616 38.19 -39.89 3.41
CA SER A 616 39.56 -40.31 3.13
C SER A 616 40.42 -40.05 4.35
N ILE A 617 41.03 -41.08 4.93
CA ILE A 617 41.85 -41.02 6.13
C ILE A 617 43.31 -41.30 5.77
N THR A 618 44.19 -40.36 6.08
CA THR A 618 45.64 -40.43 5.86
C THR A 618 46.38 -40.13 7.16
N PRO A 619 46.63 -41.15 8.01
CA PRO A 619 47.32 -40.93 9.27
C PRO A 619 48.76 -40.48 9.04
N GLN A 620 49.22 -39.53 9.84
CA GLN A 620 50.59 -39.01 9.79
C GLN A 620 51.59 -40.10 10.18
N PRO A 621 52.60 -40.36 9.34
CA PRO A 621 53.66 -41.31 9.64
C PRO A 621 54.56 -40.81 10.78
N PHE A 622 55.19 -41.74 11.47
CA PHE A 622 56.19 -41.48 12.49
C PHE A 622 57.58 -41.82 11.93
N PRO A 623 58.42 -40.82 11.60
CA PRO A 623 59.70 -41.04 10.96
C PRO A 623 60.72 -41.62 11.96
N VAL A 624 61.30 -42.76 11.61
CA VAL A 624 62.36 -43.44 12.38
C VAL A 624 63.59 -43.56 11.50
N ARG A 625 64.77 -43.29 12.06
CA ARG A 625 66.06 -43.49 11.40
C ARG A 625 66.92 -44.45 12.21
N VAL A 626 67.43 -45.49 11.56
CA VAL A 626 68.19 -46.56 12.18
C VAL A 626 69.65 -46.48 11.73
N ILE A 627 70.55 -46.40 12.70
CA ILE A 627 72.00 -46.27 12.50
C ILE A 627 72.75 -47.34 13.31
N ASP A 628 74.01 -47.59 12.98
CA ASP A 628 74.91 -48.39 13.81
C ASP A 628 75.58 -47.53 14.91
N LEU A 629 76.41 -48.14 15.76
CA LEU A 629 77.17 -47.42 16.80
C LEU A 629 78.25 -46.47 16.25
N SER A 630 78.56 -46.55 14.95
CA SER A 630 79.45 -45.61 14.25
C SER A 630 78.68 -44.54 13.47
N GLU A 631 77.39 -44.39 13.76
CA GLU A 631 76.44 -43.46 13.12
C GLU A 631 76.19 -43.69 11.63
N LYS A 632 76.56 -44.87 11.09
CA LYS A 632 76.25 -45.21 9.70
C LYS A 632 74.81 -45.72 9.58
N PRO A 633 74.06 -45.32 8.53
CA PRO A 633 72.70 -45.80 8.35
C PRO A 633 72.64 -47.31 8.10
N ILE A 634 71.61 -47.96 8.63
CA ILE A 634 71.37 -49.38 8.40
C ILE A 634 70.13 -49.54 7.50
N SER A 635 70.37 -49.93 6.25
CA SER A 635 69.31 -50.24 5.28
C SER A 635 68.65 -51.58 5.56
N GLY A 636 67.35 -51.69 5.25
CA GLY A 636 66.62 -52.96 5.26
C GLY A 636 66.18 -53.46 6.64
N VAL A 637 66.28 -52.65 7.71
CA VAL A 637 65.81 -53.00 9.05
C VAL A 637 64.28 -53.06 9.05
N GLN A 638 63.73 -54.22 9.37
CA GLN A 638 62.29 -54.38 9.53
C GLN A 638 61.86 -53.87 10.91
N ILE A 639 60.95 -52.92 10.94
CA ILE A 639 60.41 -52.30 12.15
C ILE A 639 58.98 -52.79 12.33
N LYS A 640 58.74 -53.45 13.47
CA LYS A 640 57.44 -53.98 13.88
C LYS A 640 56.99 -53.28 15.17
N GLY A 641 55.68 -53.08 15.34
CA GLY A 641 55.10 -52.35 16.48
C GLY A 641 54.17 -51.19 16.08
N GLY A 642 54.00 -50.95 14.77
CA GLY A 642 52.98 -50.07 14.20
C GLY A 642 51.83 -50.82 13.51
N LEU A 643 50.94 -50.06 12.87
CA LEU A 643 49.79 -50.55 12.08
C LEU A 643 50.22 -51.44 10.89
N ILE A 644 51.38 -51.12 10.31
CA ILE A 644 52.03 -51.83 9.20
C ILE A 644 53.48 -52.17 9.56
N LEU A 645 54.03 -53.20 8.93
CA LEU A 645 55.46 -53.49 8.98
C LEU A 645 56.18 -52.44 8.14
N ALA A 646 57.11 -51.69 8.74
CA ALA A 646 57.94 -50.73 8.02
C ALA A 646 59.33 -51.31 7.80
N GLN A 647 60.05 -50.83 6.78
CA GLN A 647 61.42 -51.23 6.51
C GLN A 647 62.26 -49.99 6.21
N THR A 648 63.48 -49.93 6.74
CA THR A 648 64.37 -48.79 6.49
C THR A 648 64.90 -48.78 5.06
N ASP A 649 64.96 -47.58 4.48
CA ASP A 649 65.58 -47.30 3.20
C ASP A 649 67.13 -47.29 3.30
N ASP A 650 67.80 -46.99 2.19
CA ASP A 650 69.26 -46.96 2.12
C ASP A 650 69.92 -45.89 3.01
N ASN A 651 69.15 -44.91 3.48
CA ASN A 651 69.58 -43.89 4.44
C ASN A 651 69.17 -44.23 5.88
N GLY A 652 68.74 -45.48 6.11
CA GLY A 652 68.29 -45.99 7.39
C GLY A 652 66.93 -45.46 7.82
N ARG A 653 66.15 -44.81 6.96
CA ARG A 653 64.89 -44.15 7.31
C ARG A 653 63.68 -45.02 7.02
N ALA A 654 62.70 -45.01 7.91
CA ALA A 654 61.41 -45.67 7.74
C ALA A 654 60.28 -44.84 8.36
N ASP A 655 59.14 -44.79 7.68
CA ASP A 655 57.91 -44.22 8.21
C ASP A 655 57.06 -45.30 8.88
N VAL A 656 56.86 -45.19 10.18
CA VAL A 656 56.09 -46.15 10.98
C VAL A 656 54.73 -45.56 11.31
N LEU A 657 53.64 -46.29 11.10
CA LEU A 657 52.33 -45.84 11.52
C LEU A 657 52.02 -46.31 12.95
N LEU A 658 51.94 -45.40 13.92
CA LEU A 658 51.67 -45.75 15.31
C LEU A 658 50.21 -45.48 15.72
N LEU A 659 49.69 -46.34 16.59
CA LEU A 659 48.48 -46.10 17.39
C LEU A 659 48.90 -45.61 18.77
N GLY A 660 48.49 -44.40 19.14
CA GLY A 660 48.83 -43.74 20.41
C GLY A 660 48.87 -42.21 20.28
N LYS A 661 48.66 -41.49 21.38
CA LYS A 661 48.71 -40.01 21.42
C LYS A 661 50.17 -39.51 21.34
N PRO A 662 50.42 -38.31 20.80
CA PRO A 662 51.74 -37.67 20.93
C PRO A 662 52.18 -37.65 22.40
N GLY A 663 53.43 -38.05 22.67
CA GLY A 663 53.97 -38.22 24.02
C GLY A 663 53.82 -39.61 24.65
N GLU A 664 53.04 -40.53 24.06
CA GLU A 664 53.01 -41.92 24.52
C GLU A 664 54.25 -42.69 24.04
N SER A 665 54.78 -43.54 24.92
CA SER A 665 55.87 -44.46 24.64
C SER A 665 55.35 -45.71 23.94
N VAL A 666 55.88 -46.02 22.76
CA VAL A 666 55.52 -47.22 21.99
C VAL A 666 56.72 -48.15 21.89
N SER A 667 56.51 -49.44 22.11
CA SER A 667 57.55 -50.46 21.91
C SER A 667 57.64 -50.82 20.43
N LEU A 668 58.79 -50.57 19.83
CA LEU A 668 59.14 -50.98 18.48
C LEU A 668 60.17 -52.11 18.52
N SER A 669 59.96 -53.14 17.72
CA SER A 669 60.87 -54.26 17.50
C SER A 669 61.59 -54.07 16.17
N PHE A 670 62.92 -54.03 16.21
CA PHE A 670 63.81 -53.87 15.07
C PHE A 670 64.44 -55.22 14.74
N MET A 671 64.30 -55.66 13.49
CA MET A 671 64.82 -56.93 13.00
C MET A 671 65.73 -56.69 11.81
N HIS A 672 66.96 -57.20 11.90
CA HIS A 672 67.96 -57.11 10.83
C HIS A 672 68.79 -58.40 10.81
N PRO A 673 69.21 -58.93 9.64
CA PRO A 673 69.96 -60.19 9.55
C PRO A 673 71.27 -60.21 10.36
N SER A 674 71.90 -59.05 10.57
CA SER A 674 73.13 -58.92 11.36
C SER A 674 72.92 -58.92 12.88
N LEU A 675 71.67 -58.98 13.36
CA LEU A 675 71.35 -59.04 14.79
C LEU A 675 71.02 -60.50 15.19
N PRO A 676 71.57 -60.99 16.32
CA PRO A 676 71.31 -62.35 16.78
C PRO A 676 69.89 -62.56 17.32
N LYS A 677 69.20 -61.50 17.77
CA LYS A 677 67.78 -61.49 18.18
C LYS A 677 67.14 -60.12 17.83
N PRO A 678 65.81 -60.03 17.63
CA PRO A 678 65.11 -58.77 17.47
C PRO A 678 65.41 -57.82 18.63
N GLU A 679 65.75 -56.57 18.32
CA GLU A 679 66.02 -55.55 19.33
C GLU A 679 64.76 -54.74 19.60
N ASN A 680 64.33 -54.69 20.87
CA ASN A 680 63.16 -53.90 21.25
C ASN A 680 63.61 -52.55 21.81
N ARG A 681 63.04 -51.47 21.28
CA ARG A 681 63.23 -50.10 21.79
C ARG A 681 61.89 -49.47 22.09
N ILE A 682 61.82 -48.83 23.24
CA ILE A 682 60.70 -47.97 23.58
C ILE A 682 61.00 -46.59 23.00
N VAL A 683 60.15 -46.13 22.10
CA VAL A 683 60.28 -44.82 21.45
C VAL A 683 59.07 -43.97 21.81
N SER A 684 59.29 -42.74 22.26
CA SER A 684 58.20 -41.78 22.49
C SER A 684 57.77 -41.14 21.18
N ARG A 685 56.46 -41.07 20.92
CA ARG A 685 55.93 -40.44 19.71
C ARG A 685 56.13 -38.91 19.75
N GLN A 686 57.15 -38.44 19.03
CA GLN A 686 57.46 -37.02 18.80
C GLN A 686 57.29 -36.65 17.31
N THR A 687 57.24 -35.35 16.99
CA THR A 687 57.09 -34.84 15.60
C THR A 687 58.40 -34.80 14.81
N SER A 688 59.54 -35.02 15.47
CA SER A 688 60.87 -35.10 14.86
C SER A 688 61.28 -36.55 14.59
N GLU A 689 62.18 -36.74 13.62
CA GLU A 689 62.81 -38.03 13.30
C GLU A 689 63.42 -38.66 14.56
N GLN A 690 63.05 -39.91 14.85
CA GLN A 690 63.59 -40.66 15.98
C GLN A 690 64.76 -41.54 15.55
N ILE A 691 65.92 -41.30 16.15
CA ILE A 691 67.15 -42.01 15.81
C ILE A 691 67.33 -43.20 16.74
N VAL A 692 67.43 -44.39 16.16
CA VAL A 692 67.64 -45.66 16.87
C VAL A 692 68.99 -46.24 16.46
N SER A 693 69.90 -46.38 17.41
CA SER A 693 71.20 -47.02 17.17
C SER A 693 71.17 -48.50 17.52
N LEU A 694 71.63 -49.36 16.61
CA LEU A 694 71.73 -50.81 16.77
C LEU A 694 73.22 -51.25 16.85
N PRO A 695 73.62 -52.10 17.82
CA PRO A 695 74.99 -52.60 17.93
C PRO A 695 75.29 -53.71 16.91
N ILE A 696 76.31 -53.52 16.07
CA ILE A 696 76.82 -54.50 15.10
C ILE A 696 78.32 -54.78 15.40
N PRO A 697 78.83 -56.04 15.38
CA PRO A 697 80.23 -56.36 15.75
C PRO A 697 81.34 -55.71 14.88
N GLY A 698 82.51 -55.38 15.46
CA GLY A 698 83.69 -54.79 14.75
C GLY A 698 85.08 -54.92 15.44
N GLU A 699 86.19 -54.75 14.68
CA GLU A 699 87.61 -54.78 15.14
C GLU A 699 88.18 -53.38 15.50
N VAL A 700 89.06 -53.29 16.51
CA VAL A 700 89.73 -52.05 16.96
C VAL A 700 91.24 -52.30 17.20
N SER A 701 92.11 -51.33 16.92
CA SER A 701 93.57 -51.41 17.16
C SER A 701 93.99 -50.50 18.34
N ILE A 702 94.84 -51.00 19.25
CA ILE A 702 95.39 -50.27 20.41
C ILE A 702 96.92 -50.17 20.27
N ILE A 703 97.54 -49.07 20.68
CA ILE A 703 99.02 -48.90 20.67
C ILE A 703 99.54 -48.93 22.11
N LEU A 704 100.47 -49.83 22.41
CA LEU A 704 101.19 -49.88 23.69
C LEU A 704 102.47 -49.05 23.59
N VAL A 705 102.78 -48.29 24.66
CA VAL A 705 104.03 -47.51 24.78
C VAL A 705 104.72 -47.92 26.07
N VAL A 706 105.98 -48.37 25.97
CA VAL A 706 106.81 -48.86 27.09
C VAL A 706 107.89 -47.81 27.40
N GLN A 707 107.89 -47.31 28.64
CA GLN A 707 108.78 -46.25 29.11
C GLN A 707 109.46 -46.62 30.43
N ASP A 708 110.57 -45.96 30.77
CA ASP A 708 111.18 -45.98 32.09
C ASP A 708 110.58 -44.89 33.02
N GLU A 709 111.01 -44.86 34.29
CA GLU A 709 110.56 -43.84 35.26
C GLU A 709 110.83 -42.38 34.85
N GLY A 710 111.83 -42.14 33.99
CA GLY A 710 112.12 -40.83 33.41
C GLY A 710 111.25 -40.49 32.20
N GLN A 711 110.19 -41.28 31.94
CA GLN A 711 109.34 -41.26 30.74
C GLN A 711 110.12 -41.52 29.44
N LYS A 712 111.34 -42.05 29.54
CA LYS A 712 112.13 -42.36 28.36
C LYS A 712 111.67 -43.70 27.81
N THR A 713 111.33 -43.72 26.53
CA THR A 713 110.85 -44.92 25.87
C THR A 713 111.92 -46.00 25.84
N ILE A 714 111.51 -47.26 25.99
CA ILE A 714 112.41 -48.41 26.03
C ILE A 714 112.29 -49.17 24.71
N PRO A 715 113.22 -48.95 23.77
CA PRO A 715 113.21 -49.64 22.50
C PRO A 715 113.73 -51.08 22.59
N GLU A 716 113.35 -51.92 21.63
CA GLU A 716 113.75 -53.32 21.48
C GLU A 716 113.32 -54.25 22.64
N MET A 717 112.35 -53.82 23.46
CA MET A 717 111.81 -54.59 24.57
C MET A 717 110.93 -55.71 24.03
N ASN A 718 111.31 -56.96 24.27
CA ASN A 718 110.47 -58.11 23.94
C ASN A 718 109.16 -58.04 24.72
N VAL A 719 108.05 -57.90 24.01
CA VAL A 719 106.69 -57.99 24.54
C VAL A 719 106.15 -59.37 24.19
N LYS A 720 105.80 -60.13 25.22
CA LYS A 720 105.13 -61.42 25.08
C LYS A 720 103.66 -61.25 25.44
N ILE A 721 102.78 -61.90 24.68
CA ILE A 721 101.35 -62.04 25.02
C ILE A 721 101.07 -63.53 25.14
N ASN A 722 100.50 -63.97 26.26
CA ASN A 722 100.27 -65.39 26.58
C ASN A 722 101.54 -66.24 26.46
N ASN A 723 102.63 -65.71 27.00
CA ASN A 723 103.95 -66.35 27.06
C ASN A 723 104.63 -66.63 25.70
N GLN A 724 104.05 -66.14 24.60
CA GLN A 724 104.64 -66.18 23.26
C GLN A 724 105.15 -64.80 22.89
N LEU A 725 106.34 -64.71 22.28
CA LEU A 725 106.90 -63.43 21.83
C LEU A 725 105.97 -62.83 20.77
N TYR A 726 105.30 -61.72 21.13
CA TYR A 726 104.42 -60.99 20.24
C TYR A 726 105.25 -60.08 19.32
N GLY A 727 106.25 -59.42 19.89
CA GLY A 727 107.18 -58.60 19.13
C GLY A 727 108.12 -57.83 20.05
N LYS A 728 108.92 -56.93 19.48
CA LYS A 728 109.69 -55.98 20.26
C LYS A 728 109.10 -54.59 20.11
N THR A 729 109.23 -53.76 21.14
CA THR A 729 108.98 -52.34 20.99
C THR A 729 109.93 -51.74 19.96
N ASP A 730 109.45 -50.78 19.19
CA ASP A 730 110.24 -50.05 18.18
C ASP A 730 111.25 -49.08 18.83
N SER A 731 111.97 -48.30 18.02
CA SER A 731 112.94 -47.30 18.50
C SER A 731 112.35 -46.24 19.43
N ASP A 732 111.03 -46.07 19.41
CA ASP A 732 110.27 -45.14 20.24
C ASP A 732 109.56 -45.86 21.41
N GLY A 733 109.93 -47.12 21.68
CA GLY A 733 109.36 -47.93 22.76
C GLY A 733 107.89 -48.32 22.56
N LYS A 734 107.35 -48.27 21.34
CA LYS A 734 105.93 -48.56 21.06
C LYS A 734 105.72 -49.91 20.38
N ILE A 735 104.52 -50.48 20.55
CA ILE A 735 104.07 -51.67 19.80
C ILE A 735 102.54 -51.71 19.65
N PRO A 736 101.97 -51.82 18.43
CA PRO A 736 100.52 -51.93 18.22
C PRO A 736 99.97 -53.35 18.42
N VAL A 737 98.81 -53.47 19.08
CA VAL A 737 98.08 -54.71 19.36
C VAL A 737 96.64 -54.61 18.83
N LYS A 738 96.24 -55.57 18.00
CA LYS A 738 94.88 -55.64 17.42
C LYS A 738 93.92 -56.39 18.35
N TYR A 739 92.67 -55.91 18.46
CA TYR A 739 91.62 -56.49 19.30
C TYR A 739 90.27 -56.58 18.59
N ARG A 740 89.48 -57.63 18.87
CA ARG A 740 88.13 -57.83 18.34
C ARG A 740 87.14 -57.81 19.50
N ILE A 741 86.14 -56.94 19.45
CA ILE A 741 85.10 -56.86 20.47
C ILE A 741 83.97 -57.81 20.07
N ASP A 742 83.79 -58.89 20.84
CA ASP A 742 82.64 -59.78 20.73
C ASP A 742 81.67 -59.46 21.87
N LEU A 743 80.51 -58.87 21.56
CA LEU A 743 79.58 -58.27 22.52
C LEU A 743 78.72 -59.30 23.30
N GLY A 744 79.12 -60.57 23.30
CA GLY A 744 78.43 -61.65 24.00
C GLY A 744 78.91 -61.93 25.43
N ASN A 745 80.15 -61.57 25.79
CA ASN A 745 80.72 -61.79 27.13
C ASN A 745 81.91 -60.84 27.38
N LEU A 746 81.72 -59.81 28.20
CA LEU A 746 82.79 -58.93 28.71
C LEU A 746 83.55 -59.63 29.86
N GLU A 747 84.20 -60.76 29.57
CA GLU A 747 85.24 -61.33 30.44
C GLU A 747 86.62 -60.99 29.85
N ILE A 748 87.33 -60.09 30.52
CA ILE A 748 88.71 -59.73 30.19
C ILE A 748 89.56 -61.00 30.35
N PHE A 749 89.91 -61.65 29.23
CA PHE A 749 90.83 -62.78 29.23
C PHE A 749 92.15 -62.34 29.90
N LYS A 750 92.53 -63.07 30.96
CA LYS A 750 93.82 -62.94 31.66
C LYS A 750 94.97 -63.29 30.71
N SER A 751 95.31 -62.40 29.79
CA SER A 751 96.59 -62.44 29.11
C SER A 751 97.62 -61.76 30.01
N GLN A 752 98.40 -62.57 30.71
CA GLN A 752 99.56 -62.10 31.47
C GLN A 752 100.60 -61.56 30.49
N LEU A 753 100.77 -60.23 30.48
CA LEU A 753 101.91 -59.57 29.84
C LEU A 753 103.12 -59.76 30.74
N GLU A 754 104.16 -60.43 30.24
CA GLU A 754 105.40 -60.67 30.99
C GLU A 754 106.60 -60.05 30.27
N PHE A 755 107.50 -59.49 31.07
CA PHE A 755 108.75 -58.84 30.64
C PHE A 755 109.93 -59.54 31.35
N GLU A 756 110.87 -60.13 30.62
CA GLU A 756 111.98 -60.91 31.23
C GLU A 756 113.29 -60.11 31.32
N LYS A 757 113.74 -59.80 32.55
CA LYS A 757 115.18 -59.79 32.92
C LYS A 757 115.52 -60.19 34.38
N TYR A 758 114.59 -60.22 35.35
CA TYR A 758 114.97 -60.53 36.76
C TYR A 758 113.94 -61.29 37.64
N GLY A 759 113.07 -62.16 37.11
CA GLY A 759 112.39 -63.22 37.90
C GLY A 759 111.68 -62.83 39.22
N ILE A 760 110.74 -61.87 39.20
CA ILE A 760 109.94 -61.42 40.36
C ILE A 760 108.44 -61.53 40.05
N PRO A 761 107.57 -62.03 40.97
CA PRO A 761 106.12 -62.11 40.78
C PRO A 761 105.36 -60.78 41.00
N TYR A 762 104.24 -60.57 40.30
CA TYR A 762 103.38 -59.36 40.36
C TYR A 762 101.91 -59.68 40.68
N ARG A 763 101.09 -58.67 41.03
CA ARG A 763 99.63 -58.78 41.29
C ARG A 763 98.78 -58.09 40.20
N PRO A 764 97.51 -58.50 39.99
CA PRO A 764 96.64 -57.95 38.94
C PRO A 764 96.22 -56.48 39.17
N VAL A 765 95.98 -55.77 38.06
CA VAL A 765 95.63 -54.35 37.97
C VAL A 765 94.15 -54.10 38.31
N ASP A 766 93.87 -53.04 39.05
CA ASP A 766 92.52 -52.47 39.26
C ASP A 766 92.25 -51.36 38.23
N LEU A 767 91.12 -51.44 37.52
CA LEU A 767 90.65 -50.39 36.60
C LEU A 767 89.79 -49.38 37.37
N LYS A 768 90.07 -48.08 37.25
CA LYS A 768 89.22 -47.02 37.80
C LYS A 768 88.64 -46.15 36.68
N HIS A 769 87.32 -46.01 36.69
CA HIS A 769 86.59 -45.06 35.86
C HIS A 769 86.83 -43.63 36.38
N GLN A 770 87.17 -42.69 35.49
CA GLN A 770 87.08 -41.25 35.74
C GLN A 770 86.11 -40.61 34.74
N GLU A 771 85.40 -39.57 35.18
CA GLU A 771 84.32 -38.93 34.42
C GLU A 771 84.76 -38.48 33.02
N GLY A 772 83.97 -38.86 32.01
CA GLY A 772 84.13 -38.46 30.61
C GLY A 772 85.04 -39.38 29.80
N ASN A 773 84.53 -40.54 29.36
CA ASN A 773 85.00 -41.41 28.26
C ASN A 773 86.53 -41.63 28.05
N VAL A 774 87.36 -41.43 29.07
CA VAL A 774 88.80 -41.72 29.07
C VAL A 774 89.06 -42.84 30.08
N TYR A 775 89.67 -43.94 29.62
CA TYR A 775 90.14 -45.03 30.48
C TYR A 775 91.66 -44.92 30.62
N LEU A 776 92.15 -44.74 31.85
CA LEU A 776 93.58 -44.72 32.16
C LEU A 776 93.96 -46.03 32.86
N ALA A 777 94.90 -46.78 32.29
CA ALA A 777 95.55 -47.91 32.96
C ALA A 777 97.02 -47.55 33.24
N THR A 778 97.43 -47.59 34.50
CA THR A 778 98.83 -47.39 34.91
C THR A 778 99.33 -48.66 35.58
N LEU A 779 100.36 -49.28 35.03
CA LEU A 779 101.02 -50.45 35.63
C LEU A 779 102.20 -49.97 36.49
N HIS A 780 102.20 -50.33 37.78
CA HIS A 780 103.29 -50.06 38.72
C HIS A 780 104.00 -51.38 39.06
N ILE A 781 105.31 -51.49 38.81
CA ILE A 781 106.12 -52.67 39.17
C ILE A 781 106.91 -52.35 40.45
N GLU A 782 106.54 -52.98 41.56
CA GLU A 782 107.26 -52.82 42.83
C GLU A 782 108.61 -53.56 42.77
N TYR A 783 109.72 -52.79 42.88
CA TYR A 783 111.12 -53.20 42.97
C TYR A 783 111.98 -53.28 41.68
N SER A 784 111.49 -52.78 40.55
CA SER A 784 112.38 -52.25 39.50
C SER A 784 111.69 -51.09 38.78
N ASN A 785 112.26 -49.89 38.96
CA ASN A 785 111.83 -48.56 38.50
C ASN A 785 111.39 -48.45 37.01
N MET A 786 110.22 -49.00 36.64
CA MET A 786 109.67 -48.98 35.28
C MET A 786 108.13 -48.76 35.28
N ILE A 787 107.61 -47.90 34.38
CA ILE A 787 106.18 -47.50 34.31
C ILE A 787 105.65 -47.72 32.88
N VAL A 788 104.44 -48.30 32.74
CA VAL A 788 103.76 -48.49 31.44
C VAL A 788 102.39 -47.78 31.44
N GLN A 789 102.08 -46.99 30.41
CA GLN A 789 100.84 -46.20 30.26
C GLN A 789 100.10 -46.50 28.94
N ILE A 790 98.76 -46.50 28.97
CA ILE A 790 97.86 -46.74 27.82
C ILE A 790 96.82 -45.60 27.71
N TYR A 791 96.54 -45.10 26.49
CA TYR A 791 95.60 -43.99 26.21
C TYR A 791 94.54 -44.34 25.14
N THR A 792 93.28 -43.93 25.35
CA THR A 792 92.18 -43.92 24.34
C THR A 792 91.16 -42.79 24.61
N GLU A 793 90.70 -42.03 23.59
CA GLU A 793 89.73 -40.91 23.72
C GLU A 793 88.72 -40.87 22.54
N ILE A 794 87.41 -40.63 22.79
CA ILE A 794 86.40 -40.30 21.75
C ILE A 794 85.42 -39.20 22.23
N ASN A 795 85.73 -37.96 21.81
CA ASN A 795 84.97 -36.75 21.38
C ASN A 795 83.64 -36.25 22.05
N GLY A 796 83.72 -35.04 22.65
CA GLY A 796 83.13 -33.79 22.06
C GLY A 796 81.79 -33.21 22.58
N LYS A 797 81.85 -32.13 23.39
CA LYS A 797 80.79 -31.20 23.94
C LYS A 797 79.73 -30.66 22.92
N GLN A 798 78.52 -30.12 23.23
CA GLN A 798 77.93 -29.33 24.36
C GLN A 798 76.36 -29.28 24.30
N ILE A 799 75.64 -29.02 25.41
CA ILE A 799 74.16 -28.89 25.54
C ILE A 799 73.71 -27.42 25.80
N ASP A 800 72.52 -27.07 25.29
CA ASP A 800 71.84 -25.77 25.21
C ASP A 800 70.93 -25.37 26.40
N LEU A 801 70.88 -24.03 26.62
CA LEU A 801 69.81 -23.08 26.97
C LEU A 801 68.83 -23.21 28.16
N ASN A 802 68.39 -22.02 28.59
CA ASN A 802 67.94 -21.59 29.92
C ASN A 802 66.54 -20.92 29.87
N LEU A 803 65.71 -21.18 30.89
CA LEU A 803 64.65 -20.39 31.57
C LEU A 803 63.39 -19.77 30.86
N ASN A 804 62.28 -19.88 31.62
CA ASN A 804 60.88 -19.37 31.50
C ASN A 804 60.69 -17.86 31.21
N PRO A 805 59.44 -17.45 30.84
CA PRO A 805 58.88 -16.23 31.45
C PRO A 805 57.37 -16.24 31.81
N THR A 806 57.02 -15.33 32.71
CA THR A 806 55.67 -14.85 33.11
C THR A 806 55.41 -13.44 32.51
N ILE A 807 54.13 -13.05 32.39
CA ILE A 807 53.57 -11.85 31.70
C ILE A 807 53.55 -10.58 32.58
N TYR A 808 53.61 -9.38 31.97
CA TYR A 808 52.93 -8.14 32.43
C TYR A 808 52.41 -7.28 31.26
N ILE A 809 51.28 -6.58 31.50
CA ILE A 809 50.60 -5.60 30.62
C ILE A 809 50.65 -4.23 31.31
N ASP A 810 51.24 -3.22 30.65
CA ASP A 810 50.68 -1.88 30.37
C ASP A 810 51.81 -1.00 29.78
N GLY A 811 51.57 -0.34 28.64
CA GLY A 811 52.54 0.53 27.98
C GLY A 811 52.72 0.28 26.47
N GLU A 812 52.84 1.36 25.71
CA GLU A 812 53.07 1.39 24.26
C GLU A 812 54.14 0.37 23.83
N ALA A 813 53.75 -0.62 23.02
CA ALA A 813 54.70 -1.55 22.41
C ALA A 813 55.45 -0.86 21.26
N LYS A 814 56.60 -0.25 21.57
CA LYS A 814 57.63 0.06 20.58
C LYS A 814 58.29 -1.25 20.14
N VAL A 815 57.81 -1.83 19.04
CA VAL A 815 58.43 -3.04 18.48
C VAL A 815 59.64 -2.62 17.64
N THR A 816 60.85 -2.79 18.18
CA THR A 816 62.09 -2.32 17.56
C THR A 816 62.70 -3.28 16.54
N GLN A 817 62.18 -4.50 16.36
CA GLN A 817 62.56 -5.40 15.27
C GLN A 817 61.39 -6.32 14.89
N ILE A 818 60.80 -6.11 13.71
CA ILE A 818 59.95 -7.08 13.03
C ILE A 818 60.68 -7.49 11.74
N LEU A 819 60.81 -8.79 11.51
CA LEU A 819 61.39 -9.32 10.26
C LEU A 819 60.50 -8.92 9.07
N PRO A 820 61.06 -8.46 7.93
CA PRO A 820 60.23 -8.05 6.81
C PRO A 820 59.42 -9.23 6.26
N GLY A 821 58.11 -9.04 6.08
CA GLY A 821 57.19 -10.09 5.68
C GLY A 821 55.74 -9.85 6.10
N ASN A 822 54.85 -10.75 5.68
CA ASN A 822 53.44 -10.74 6.09
C ASN A 822 53.32 -11.31 7.49
N HIS A 823 52.81 -10.51 8.41
CA HIS A 823 52.52 -10.87 9.79
C HIS A 823 51.05 -10.66 10.07
N GLU A 824 50.49 -11.44 10.99
CA GLU A 824 49.12 -11.26 11.46
C GLU A 824 49.18 -10.72 12.88
N LEU A 825 48.70 -9.48 13.07
CA LEU A 825 48.60 -8.89 14.39
C LEU A 825 47.24 -9.23 14.99
N GLU A 826 47.28 -9.81 16.18
CA GLU A 826 46.11 -10.21 16.94
C GLU A 826 46.04 -9.40 18.24
N VAL A 827 44.89 -8.80 18.53
CA VAL A 827 44.59 -8.14 19.80
C VAL A 827 43.50 -8.96 20.48
N ALA A 828 43.73 -9.38 21.72
CA ALA A 828 42.82 -10.26 22.48
C ALA A 828 42.66 -9.81 23.94
N VAL A 829 41.54 -10.18 24.57
CA VAL A 829 41.27 -9.99 26.01
C VAL A 829 40.92 -11.35 26.61
N GLU A 830 41.63 -11.79 27.65
CA GLU A 830 41.46 -13.10 28.31
C GLU A 830 41.30 -14.29 27.33
N ASN A 831 42.12 -14.30 26.27
CA ASN A 831 42.17 -15.31 25.20
C ASN A 831 41.09 -15.21 24.11
N ASP A 832 40.17 -14.24 24.17
CA ASP A 832 39.24 -13.96 23.07
C ASP A 832 39.77 -12.85 22.18
N THR A 833 39.96 -13.18 20.91
CA THR A 833 40.43 -12.26 19.88
C THR A 833 39.39 -11.17 19.60
N ILE A 834 39.77 -9.91 19.75
CA ILE A 834 38.93 -8.74 19.46
C ILE A 834 39.27 -8.04 18.16
N ALA A 835 40.47 -8.20 17.64
CA ALA A 835 40.85 -7.76 16.31
C ALA A 835 41.98 -8.62 15.74
N LYS A 836 41.90 -8.94 14.45
CA LYS A 836 43.01 -9.49 13.66
C LYS A 836 43.24 -8.61 12.45
N GLN A 837 44.50 -8.28 12.19
CA GLN A 837 44.88 -7.55 11.00
C GLN A 837 46.18 -8.10 10.43
N SER A 838 46.13 -8.60 9.20
CA SER A 838 47.34 -8.93 8.45
C SER A 838 48.03 -7.64 8.00
N ILE A 839 49.32 -7.54 8.29
CA ILE A 839 50.18 -6.44 7.89
C ILE A 839 51.40 -6.98 7.16
N ASN A 840 51.90 -6.23 6.19
CA ASN A 840 53.18 -6.52 5.55
C ASN A 840 54.21 -5.52 6.06
N VAL A 841 55.19 -5.98 6.82
CA VAL A 841 56.21 -5.13 7.42
C VAL A 841 57.44 -5.10 6.51
N SER A 842 57.91 -3.91 6.15
CA SER A 842 59.17 -3.69 5.43
C SER A 842 60.22 -3.15 6.42
N PRO A 843 61.54 -3.23 6.15
CA PRO A 843 62.56 -2.80 7.10
C PRO A 843 62.43 -1.30 7.45
N GLY A 844 62.27 -0.97 8.74
CA GLY A 844 62.19 0.42 9.26
C GLY A 844 61.08 0.62 10.30
N GLU A 845 61.22 1.63 11.18
CA GLU A 845 60.19 1.97 12.18
C GLU A 845 58.89 2.43 11.47
N LYS A 846 57.77 1.75 11.73
CA LYS A 846 56.42 2.19 11.35
C LYS A 846 55.46 2.10 12.52
N LYS A 847 54.67 3.15 12.73
CA LYS A 847 53.47 3.11 13.58
C LYS A 847 52.33 2.44 12.81
N ILE A 848 51.69 1.45 13.42
CA ILE A 848 50.62 0.65 12.82
C ILE A 848 49.35 0.87 13.64
N ASN A 849 48.33 1.45 13.01
CA ASN A 849 47.03 1.70 13.64
C ASN A 849 46.10 0.52 13.33
N ILE A 850 45.70 -0.22 14.37
CA ILE A 850 44.76 -1.33 14.25
C ILE A 850 43.36 -0.81 14.56
N LYS A 851 42.42 -1.00 13.63
CA LYS A 851 41.00 -0.69 13.86
C LYS A 851 40.36 -1.84 14.64
N ILE A 852 40.02 -1.56 15.89
CA ILE A 852 39.34 -2.52 16.76
C ILE A 852 37.83 -2.34 16.57
N ASP A 853 37.09 -3.45 16.44
CA ASP A 853 35.64 -3.44 16.44
C ASP A 853 35.14 -3.10 17.85
N GLN A 854 34.78 -1.83 18.03
CA GLN A 854 34.35 -1.28 19.31
C GLN A 854 33.05 -1.94 19.81
N TYR A 855 32.25 -2.58 18.93
CA TYR A 855 31.07 -3.36 19.31
C TYR A 855 31.46 -4.75 19.84
N ARG A 856 32.49 -5.38 19.29
CA ARG A 856 33.02 -6.67 19.81
C ARG A 856 33.64 -6.49 21.20
N VAL A 857 34.40 -5.42 21.40
CA VAL A 857 34.96 -5.03 22.71
C VAL A 857 33.84 -4.75 23.71
N TRP A 858 32.77 -4.08 23.28
CA TRP A 858 31.57 -3.84 24.08
C TRP A 858 30.90 -5.14 24.57
N GLN A 859 30.73 -6.16 23.71
CA GLN A 859 30.13 -7.44 24.11
C GLN A 859 31.00 -8.22 25.10
N LEU A 860 32.32 -8.17 24.94
CA LEU A 860 33.27 -8.83 25.83
C LEU A 860 33.38 -8.15 27.19
N CYS A 861 33.47 -6.81 27.25
CA CYS A 861 33.46 -6.11 28.53
C CYS A 861 32.15 -6.34 29.30
N LEU A 862 31.01 -6.47 28.59
CA LEU A 862 29.73 -6.78 29.19
C LEU A 862 29.68 -8.21 29.78
N SER A 863 30.15 -9.20 29.03
CA SER A 863 30.16 -10.59 29.48
C SER A 863 31.15 -10.83 30.63
N LEU A 864 32.31 -10.16 30.59
CA LEU A 864 33.34 -10.23 31.62
C LEU A 864 32.94 -9.49 32.90
N SER A 865 32.30 -8.32 32.80
CA SER A 865 31.72 -7.62 33.96
C SER A 865 30.66 -8.49 34.66
N GLN A 866 29.79 -9.15 33.90
CA GLN A 866 28.77 -10.06 34.43
C GLN A 866 29.36 -11.31 35.08
N LYS A 867 30.48 -11.84 34.57
CA LYS A 867 31.16 -13.01 35.13
C LYS A 867 32.05 -12.72 36.33
N THR A 868 32.71 -11.57 36.36
CA THR A 868 33.78 -11.27 37.35
C THR A 868 33.34 -10.31 38.45
N GLY A 869 32.27 -9.54 38.26
CA GLY A 869 31.74 -8.58 39.25
C GLY A 869 32.63 -7.36 39.50
N LYS A 870 33.70 -7.16 38.72
CA LYS A 870 34.65 -6.06 38.92
C LYS A 870 34.15 -4.76 38.28
N THR A 871 34.00 -3.71 39.10
CA THR A 871 33.47 -2.39 38.71
C THR A 871 34.41 -1.60 37.78
N GLU A 872 35.71 -1.86 37.82
CA GLU A 872 36.72 -1.24 36.95
C GLU A 872 36.48 -1.55 35.45
N ILE A 873 35.88 -2.72 35.17
CA ILE A 873 35.52 -3.17 33.81
C ILE A 873 34.27 -2.43 33.29
N LEU A 874 33.32 -2.11 34.19
CA LEU A 874 32.14 -1.28 33.87
C LEU A 874 32.56 0.15 33.52
N GLU A 875 33.53 0.71 34.23
CA GLU A 875 34.07 2.05 33.97
C GLU A 875 34.75 2.16 32.59
N SER A 876 35.46 1.11 32.20
CA SER A 876 36.08 1.00 30.87
C SER A 876 35.02 0.82 29.77
N ALA A 877 33.96 0.04 30.03
CA ALA A 877 32.83 -0.13 29.11
C ALA A 877 32.01 1.15 28.89
N ILE A 878 31.83 1.97 29.93
CA ILE A 878 31.17 3.29 29.86
C ILE A 878 31.96 4.23 28.94
N LYS A 879 33.29 4.29 29.12
CA LYS A 879 34.17 5.13 28.27
C LYS A 879 34.12 4.72 26.80
N VAL A 880 34.06 3.42 26.50
CA VAL A 880 33.91 2.91 25.13
C VAL A 880 32.54 3.25 24.53
N ALA A 881 31.45 3.13 25.30
CA ALA A 881 30.10 3.48 24.85
C ALA A 881 29.95 5.00 24.57
N GLU A 882 30.58 5.83 25.38
CA GLU A 882 30.60 7.30 25.18
C GLU A 882 31.43 7.70 23.96
N ALA A 883 32.59 7.07 23.74
CA ALA A 883 33.42 7.29 22.56
C ALA A 883 32.72 6.87 21.25
N LEU A 884 31.82 5.89 21.33
CA LEU A 884 30.97 5.40 20.23
C LEU A 884 29.72 6.26 19.97
N GLY A 885 29.48 7.31 20.75
CA GLY A 885 28.29 8.16 20.62
C GLY A 885 26.98 7.53 21.13
N ARG A 886 27.04 6.37 21.79
CA ARG A 886 25.89 5.62 22.31
C ARG A 886 25.55 6.05 23.75
N ARG A 887 25.07 7.29 23.88
CA ARG A 887 24.72 7.92 25.17
C ARG A 887 23.62 7.18 25.92
N ASP A 888 22.68 6.58 25.21
CA ASP A 888 21.62 5.71 25.72
C ASP A 888 22.19 4.55 26.56
N MET A 889 23.28 3.95 26.07
CA MET A 889 23.90 2.77 26.68
C MET A 889 24.86 3.13 27.82
N ALA A 890 25.60 4.23 27.69
CA ALA A 890 26.45 4.74 28.78
C ALA A 890 25.61 5.01 30.05
N VAL A 891 24.38 5.51 29.88
CA VAL A 891 23.42 5.72 30.97
C VAL A 891 22.96 4.42 31.62
N ILE A 892 22.75 3.35 30.84
CA ILE A 892 22.37 2.03 31.36
C ILE A 892 23.52 1.42 32.19
N PHE A 893 24.77 1.60 31.76
CA PHE A 893 25.93 1.10 32.51
C PHE A 893 26.23 1.91 33.76
N ARG A 894 26.12 3.25 33.72
CA ARG A 894 26.19 4.10 34.93
C ARG A 894 25.09 3.82 35.95
N LYS A 895 23.98 3.19 35.54
CA LYS A 895 22.92 2.73 36.45
C LYS A 895 23.20 1.35 37.05
N ARG A 896 24.10 0.56 36.43
CA ARG A 896 24.48 -0.80 36.87
C ARG A 896 25.78 -0.82 37.67
N GLN A 897 26.72 0.07 37.35
CA GLN A 897 27.80 0.49 38.26
C GLN A 897 27.18 1.21 39.46
#